data_AF-A0A0W0Z429-F1
#
_entry.id   AF-A0A0W0Z429-F1
#
_cell.length_a   1.000
_cell.length_b   1.000
_cell.length_c   1.000
_cell.angle_alpha   90.00
_cell.angle_beta   90.00
_cell.angle_gamma   90.00
#
_symmetry.space_group_name_H-M   'P 1'
#
loop_
_entity.id
_entity.type
_entity.pdbx_description
1 polymer ?
#
loop_
_entity_poly.entity_id
_entity_poly.type
_entity_poly.pdbx_seq_one_letter_code
_entity_poly.pdbx_strand_id
1 'polypeptide(L)'
;MKISTSEEKIQHPQSGLIPETLWKSFQSAVKNGHLSVLEGLAEQYPEKLQDMIAAGSYSVFSCAATNGHVPVLEYLAEQAPEKLQEMIASHDYSAFRYAAQNGHIPVLKYLIKQIARGKLEDMIAAKHYSAFSYAATNGHLSVLDYLIEVCPEKWHSMLSADHYHAFRWAAKNGRLSVLQYLASKHPRILQDMITADNSYAFRYAARNGHLPVLQYLMDAVAPERLQGMITAGNCDAFRKAVANKHTPVINFLLSQANVFAYAEQHGYEYGGYVSPFVAQKLAELRALKNTLEQESAYAEFDAASPEEARLLFYVLRHLIRQDDPELGNDMLFLIGIPAVKALAHQEVTHRHPNELLRIALDLGNTTAAELLLAIPAVRELAAQHNFYSNEQHGQMDLRALAEDGESSMNALTQREKQHLKRAIKYYQPVLKQAGVSVVMEDLRATLAERYQQNPATVFIDNQGEKTSLALPLDWGSFQDLHLDESTYRSALKAYYQHKDHCAWRYLSRPNPWMHKNAKYVNVNPDNTAEKWSTFEEYQPLISMLYLAVTDQTIPSIDHHTVETRLTHFINELALIGRAHNWDKTRIIADDGQQSITEEYDDLKGDRPSCFSGVKRRLFQSVPGHPCFTIPGEEIIRQEIHEFVRKHFKESIHDANREAVKIAWDKGILLEDRTDEDWQALKAIDISHEKLDTFIHSLKYKYGDDQVFIYMRSIQETFALNDDRENDRAHILKFGYLQPEQFLDPVREIRESQSSSQALGQFGIFAQATDHSSISDENTLQCQAD
;
A
#
# COMPACT_ATOMS: atom_id res chain seq x y z
N MET A 1 -19.33 14.16 32.47
CA MET A 1 -19.96 13.42 31.35
C MET A 1 -20.97 12.45 31.96
N LYS A 2 -22.16 12.32 31.36
CA LYS A 2 -23.37 11.63 31.88
C LYS A 2 -23.04 10.43 32.80
N ILE A 3 -23.46 10.54 34.06
CA ILE A 3 -23.57 9.39 34.96
C ILE A 3 -24.49 8.41 34.25
N SER A 4 -23.97 7.22 33.92
CA SER A 4 -24.75 6.12 33.37
C SER A 4 -25.86 5.81 34.37
N THR A 5 -27.03 6.36 34.09
CA THR A 5 -28.29 5.86 34.63
C THR A 5 -28.47 4.41 34.20
N SER A 6 -29.11 3.63 35.07
CA SER A 6 -29.56 2.26 34.90
C SER A 6 -28.48 1.20 34.69
N GLU A 7 -28.05 0.52 35.77
CA GLU A 7 -28.10 -0.96 35.84
C GLU A 7 -27.50 -1.61 37.10
N GLU A 8 -27.03 -0.87 38.11
CA GLU A 8 -26.70 -1.48 39.41
C GLU A 8 -27.80 -1.20 40.44
N LYS A 9 -28.94 -1.88 40.29
CA LYS A 9 -29.79 -2.17 41.45
C LYS A 9 -29.02 -3.17 42.32
N ILE A 10 -28.13 -2.67 43.18
CA ILE A 10 -27.55 -3.46 44.27
C ILE A 10 -28.70 -3.79 45.22
N GLN A 11 -29.39 -4.90 44.97
CA GLN A 11 -30.34 -5.49 45.90
C GLN A 11 -29.55 -6.05 47.08
N HIS A 12 -29.31 -5.21 48.08
CA HIS A 12 -28.85 -5.68 49.38
C HIS A 12 -30.02 -6.35 50.11
N PRO A 13 -29.82 -7.46 50.85
CA PRO A 13 -30.87 -8.15 51.61
C PRO A 13 -31.55 -7.29 52.69
N GLN A 14 -31.04 -6.09 53.00
CA GLN A 14 -31.66 -5.12 53.91
C GLN A 14 -32.56 -4.08 53.22
N SER A 15 -32.63 -4.06 51.87
CA SER A 15 -33.46 -3.09 51.12
C SER A 15 -34.97 -3.21 51.37
N GLY A 16 -35.42 -4.30 52.01
CA GLY A 16 -36.81 -4.48 52.46
C GLY A 16 -37.15 -3.86 53.83
N LEU A 17 -36.16 -3.35 54.60
CA LEU A 17 -36.35 -2.89 55.99
C LEU A 17 -36.47 -1.36 56.12
N ILE A 18 -36.00 -0.59 55.12
CA ILE A 18 -36.01 0.87 55.10
C ILE A 18 -37.09 1.36 54.11
N PRO A 19 -38.05 2.22 54.52
CA PRO A 19 -39.02 2.80 53.61
C PRO A 19 -38.32 3.56 52.47
N GLU A 20 -38.73 3.34 51.23
CA GLU A 20 -38.06 3.92 50.04
C GLU A 20 -38.01 5.46 50.09
N THR A 21 -39.07 6.09 50.59
CA THR A 21 -39.13 7.55 50.77
C THR A 21 -38.11 8.05 51.80
N LEU A 22 -37.96 7.33 52.92
CA LEU A 22 -36.97 7.64 53.96
C LEU A 22 -35.55 7.49 53.40
N TRP A 23 -35.27 6.39 52.71
CA TRP A 23 -33.97 6.13 52.10
C TRP A 23 -33.58 7.21 51.09
N LYS A 24 -34.50 7.60 50.19
CA LYS A 24 -34.26 8.68 49.22
C LYS A 24 -34.01 10.02 49.88
N SER A 25 -34.76 10.35 50.94
CA SER A 25 -34.56 11.58 51.71
C SER A 25 -33.18 11.60 52.38
N PHE A 26 -32.79 10.49 53.02
CA PHE A 26 -31.48 10.35 53.65
C PHE A 26 -30.34 10.47 52.63
N GLN A 27 -30.41 9.73 51.52
CA GLN A 27 -29.43 9.83 50.43
C GLN A 27 -29.34 11.25 49.85
N SER A 28 -30.47 11.92 49.66
CA SER A 28 -30.51 13.29 49.16
C SER A 28 -29.87 14.27 50.14
N ALA A 29 -30.14 14.15 51.44
CA ALA A 29 -29.53 14.97 52.47
C ALA A 29 -28.00 14.76 52.54
N VAL A 30 -27.53 13.52 52.46
CA VAL A 30 -26.10 13.18 52.36
C VAL A 30 -25.46 13.82 51.13
N LYS A 31 -26.06 13.62 49.96
CA LYS A 31 -25.54 14.12 48.68
C LYS A 31 -25.41 15.65 48.67
N ASN A 32 -26.35 16.35 49.28
CA ASN A 32 -26.38 17.82 49.31
C ASN A 32 -25.68 18.42 50.56
N GLY A 33 -25.15 17.60 51.48
CA GLY A 33 -24.44 18.09 52.65
C GLY A 33 -25.34 18.66 53.75
N HIS A 34 -26.63 18.31 53.75
CA HIS A 34 -27.62 18.85 54.69
C HIS A 34 -27.57 18.11 56.04
N LEU A 35 -26.52 18.40 56.83
CA LEU A 35 -26.29 17.74 58.13
C LEU A 35 -27.51 17.85 59.08
N SER A 36 -28.13 19.02 59.19
CA SER A 36 -29.31 19.22 60.06
C SER A 36 -30.51 18.34 59.70
N VAL A 37 -30.67 18.02 58.40
CA VAL A 37 -31.71 17.09 57.95
C VAL A 37 -31.35 15.66 58.32
N LEU A 38 -30.07 15.28 58.27
CA LEU A 38 -29.62 13.96 58.71
C LEU A 38 -29.81 13.78 60.23
N GLU A 39 -29.47 14.79 61.02
CA GLU A 39 -29.71 14.81 62.46
C GLU A 39 -31.21 14.66 62.78
N GLY A 40 -32.08 15.45 62.13
CA GLY A 40 -33.53 15.33 62.33
C GLY A 40 -34.10 13.96 61.88
N LEU A 41 -33.59 13.38 60.80
CA LEU A 41 -33.99 12.03 60.36
C LEU A 41 -33.51 10.95 61.33
N ALA A 42 -32.32 11.10 61.92
CA ALA A 42 -31.79 10.20 62.94
C ALA A 42 -32.56 10.28 64.26
N GLU A 43 -32.98 11.48 64.68
CA GLU A 43 -33.85 11.68 65.83
C GLU A 43 -35.23 11.06 65.62
N GLN A 44 -35.78 11.17 64.40
CA GLN A 44 -37.10 10.64 64.07
C GLN A 44 -37.12 9.12 63.88
N TYR A 45 -36.04 8.53 63.38
CA TYR A 45 -35.94 7.09 63.05
C TYR A 45 -34.62 6.47 63.56
N PRO A 46 -34.35 6.50 64.88
CA PRO A 46 -33.07 6.05 65.45
C PRO A 46 -32.81 4.56 65.20
N GLU A 47 -33.87 3.74 65.16
CA GLU A 47 -33.77 2.29 64.94
C GLU A 47 -33.34 1.92 63.52
N LYS A 48 -33.47 2.84 62.55
CA LYS A 48 -33.10 2.61 61.13
C LYS A 48 -31.80 3.29 60.73
N LEU A 49 -31.21 4.11 61.60
CA LEU A 49 -30.02 4.89 61.28
C LEU A 49 -28.85 4.00 60.85
N GLN A 50 -28.57 2.93 61.60
CA GLN A 50 -27.47 2.01 61.27
C GLN A 50 -27.70 1.28 59.95
N ASP A 51 -28.95 0.87 59.67
CA ASP A 51 -29.30 0.24 58.39
C ASP A 51 -29.14 1.23 57.22
N MET A 52 -29.53 2.50 57.41
CA MET A 52 -29.32 3.56 56.40
C MET A 52 -27.82 3.83 56.17
N ILE A 53 -26.99 3.82 57.21
CA ILE A 53 -25.54 4.00 57.07
C ILE A 53 -24.91 2.82 56.33
N ALA A 54 -25.29 1.58 56.68
CA ALA A 54 -24.72 0.37 56.08
C ALA A 54 -25.21 0.09 54.65
N ALA A 55 -26.35 0.67 54.24
CA ALA A 55 -26.98 0.39 52.96
C ALA A 55 -26.08 0.62 51.74
N GLY A 56 -26.15 -0.32 50.80
CA GLY A 56 -25.33 -0.31 49.59
C GLY A 56 -23.83 -0.47 49.88
N SER A 57 -23.46 -1.14 50.97
CA SER A 57 -22.09 -1.24 51.47
C SER A 57 -21.51 0.16 51.74
N TYR A 58 -22.16 0.91 52.64
CA TYR A 58 -21.73 2.26 53.04
C TYR A 58 -21.69 3.28 51.88
N SER A 59 -22.60 3.12 50.91
CA SER A 59 -22.68 3.97 49.71
C SER A 59 -22.83 5.47 50.02
N VAL A 60 -23.51 5.80 51.12
CA VAL A 60 -23.71 7.17 51.61
C VAL A 60 -22.40 7.84 52.05
N PHE A 61 -21.46 7.08 52.61
CA PHE A 61 -20.14 7.60 52.99
C PHE A 61 -19.34 8.01 51.75
N SER A 62 -19.32 7.16 50.73
CA SER A 62 -18.72 7.47 49.43
C SER A 62 -19.43 8.65 48.73
N CYS A 63 -20.76 8.75 48.85
CA CYS A 63 -21.53 9.86 48.31
C CYS A 63 -21.17 11.21 48.97
N ALA A 64 -21.08 11.26 50.30
CA ALA A 64 -20.64 12.47 51.01
C ALA A 64 -19.22 12.90 50.59
N ALA A 65 -18.29 11.94 50.50
CA ALA A 65 -16.92 12.20 50.06
C ALA A 65 -16.84 12.69 48.61
N THR A 66 -17.62 12.09 47.72
CA THR A 66 -17.72 12.47 46.30
C THR A 66 -18.19 13.91 46.13
N ASN A 67 -19.05 14.41 47.02
CA ASN A 67 -19.61 15.77 46.97
C ASN A 67 -18.89 16.77 47.90
N GLY A 68 -17.82 16.35 48.59
CA GLY A 68 -16.98 17.26 49.38
C GLY A 68 -17.45 17.55 50.81
N HIS A 69 -18.41 16.80 51.34
CA HIS A 69 -19.08 17.12 52.60
C HIS A 69 -18.40 16.51 53.82
N VAL A 70 -17.29 17.12 54.28
CA VAL A 70 -16.57 16.68 55.50
C VAL A 70 -17.48 16.60 56.74
N PRO A 71 -18.36 17.58 57.04
CA PRO A 71 -19.23 17.51 58.22
C PRO A 71 -20.16 16.28 58.20
N VAL A 72 -20.63 15.86 57.03
CA VAL A 72 -21.45 14.65 56.90
C VAL A 72 -20.59 13.40 57.12
N LEU A 73 -19.34 13.37 56.67
CA LEU A 73 -18.43 12.25 56.95
C LEU A 73 -18.12 12.13 58.44
N GLU A 74 -17.87 13.25 59.12
CA GLU A 74 -17.68 13.34 60.57
C GLU A 74 -18.91 12.80 61.30
N TYR A 75 -20.10 13.28 60.94
CA TYR A 75 -21.36 12.79 61.50
C TYR A 75 -21.55 11.28 61.30
N LEU A 76 -21.36 10.76 60.08
CA LEU A 76 -21.49 9.32 59.81
C LEU A 76 -20.48 8.49 60.62
N ALA A 77 -19.25 8.99 60.80
CA ALA A 77 -18.23 8.37 61.62
C ALA A 77 -18.58 8.38 63.12
N GLU A 78 -19.20 9.46 63.61
CA GLU A 78 -19.68 9.56 65.00
C GLU A 78 -20.85 8.62 65.27
N GLN A 79 -21.75 8.43 64.30
CA GLN A 79 -22.89 7.53 64.45
C GLN A 79 -22.51 6.04 64.34
N ALA A 80 -21.41 5.71 63.67
CA ALA A 80 -20.95 4.33 63.50
C ALA A 80 -19.42 4.19 63.60
N PRO A 81 -18.81 4.51 64.76
CA PRO A 81 -17.36 4.59 64.92
C PRO A 81 -16.67 3.24 64.69
N GLU A 82 -17.29 2.15 65.18
CA GLU A 82 -16.80 0.77 65.03
C GLU A 82 -16.72 0.34 63.55
N LYS A 83 -17.49 0.99 62.67
CA LYS A 83 -17.59 0.68 61.23
C LYS A 83 -16.79 1.63 60.34
N LEU A 84 -16.12 2.62 60.91
CA LEU A 84 -15.41 3.65 60.14
C LEU A 84 -14.39 3.08 59.13
N GLN A 85 -13.62 2.06 59.53
CA GLN A 85 -12.66 1.44 58.62
C GLN A 85 -13.34 0.66 57.48
N GLU A 86 -14.48 0.02 57.74
CA GLU A 86 -15.29 -0.64 56.70
C GLU A 86 -15.89 0.40 55.73
N MET A 87 -16.37 1.54 56.26
CA MET A 87 -16.86 2.67 55.47
C MET A 87 -15.79 3.23 54.53
N ILE A 88 -14.57 3.46 55.05
CA ILE A 88 -13.45 3.99 54.27
C ILE A 88 -12.97 2.99 53.22
N ALA A 89 -12.86 1.70 53.56
CA ALA A 89 -12.37 0.66 52.65
C ALA A 89 -13.39 0.24 51.58
N SER A 90 -14.66 0.62 51.73
CA SER A 90 -15.75 0.21 50.84
C SER A 90 -15.50 0.52 49.36
N HIS A 91 -15.85 -0.46 48.51
CA HIS A 91 -15.72 -0.40 47.05
C HIS A 91 -14.32 0.02 46.58
N ASP A 92 -13.31 -0.63 47.17
CA ASP A 92 -11.89 -0.33 46.95
C ASP A 92 -11.58 1.15 47.19
N TYR A 93 -11.89 1.64 48.39
CA TYR A 93 -11.65 3.04 48.79
C TYR A 93 -12.33 4.08 47.87
N SER A 94 -13.56 3.80 47.44
CA SER A 94 -14.32 4.67 46.53
C SER A 94 -14.44 6.12 47.01
N ALA A 95 -14.64 6.34 48.31
CA ALA A 95 -14.71 7.67 48.92
C ALA A 95 -13.45 8.50 48.64
N PHE A 96 -12.27 7.89 48.78
CA PHE A 96 -10.98 8.54 48.51
C PHE A 96 -10.78 8.81 47.01
N ARG A 97 -11.06 7.81 46.16
CA ARG A 97 -10.89 7.90 44.70
C ARG A 97 -11.79 8.98 44.09
N TYR A 98 -13.05 9.05 44.50
CA TYR A 98 -14.00 10.05 44.00
C TYR A 98 -13.80 11.45 44.59
N ALA A 99 -13.35 11.57 45.84
CA ALA A 99 -12.92 12.85 46.38
C ALA A 99 -11.73 13.41 45.59
N ALA A 100 -10.77 12.58 45.21
CA ALA A 100 -9.64 12.96 44.35
C ALA A 100 -10.11 13.35 42.94
N GLN A 101 -11.04 12.58 42.36
CA GLN A 101 -11.65 12.87 41.06
C GLN A 101 -12.27 14.27 41.00
N ASN A 102 -12.91 14.73 42.07
CA ASN A 102 -13.61 16.02 42.16
C ASN A 102 -12.80 17.13 42.85
N GLY A 103 -11.54 16.88 43.20
CA GLY A 103 -10.66 17.92 43.74
C GLY A 103 -10.85 18.24 45.23
N HIS A 104 -11.54 17.39 46.00
CA HIS A 104 -11.91 17.67 47.40
C HIS A 104 -10.78 17.38 48.40
N ILE A 105 -9.75 18.24 48.41
CA ILE A 105 -8.62 18.18 49.35
C ILE A 105 -9.05 18.03 50.83
N PRO A 106 -10.06 18.77 51.35
CA PRO A 106 -10.47 18.63 52.75
C PRO A 106 -10.95 17.21 53.09
N VAL A 107 -11.68 16.57 52.17
CA VAL A 107 -12.11 15.17 52.32
C VAL A 107 -10.92 14.22 52.29
N LEU A 108 -9.97 14.41 51.37
CA LEU A 108 -8.76 13.57 51.32
C LEU A 108 -7.96 13.66 52.62
N LYS A 109 -7.77 14.89 53.16
CA LYS A 109 -7.12 15.13 54.45
C LYS A 109 -7.85 14.44 55.59
N TYR A 110 -9.19 14.53 55.61
CA TYR A 110 -10.02 13.83 56.60
C TYR A 110 -9.81 12.31 56.50
N LEU A 111 -9.97 11.70 55.32
CA LEU A 111 -9.85 10.25 55.13
C LEU A 111 -8.45 9.74 55.51
N ILE A 112 -7.38 10.45 55.15
CA ILE A 112 -6.00 10.10 55.53
C ILE A 112 -5.77 10.21 57.04
N LYS A 113 -6.44 11.15 57.72
CA LYS A 113 -6.38 11.25 59.18
C LYS A 113 -7.11 10.08 59.87
N GLN A 114 -8.17 9.57 59.26
CA GLN A 114 -9.03 8.53 59.85
C GLN A 114 -8.62 7.10 59.48
N ILE A 115 -7.83 6.89 58.42
CA ILE A 115 -7.46 5.55 57.98
C ILE A 115 -6.59 4.83 59.03
N ALA A 116 -6.82 3.53 59.21
CA ALA A 116 -6.02 2.71 60.12
C ALA A 116 -4.52 2.74 59.77
N ARG A 117 -3.68 2.66 60.81
CA ARG A 117 -2.22 2.61 60.66
C ARG A 117 -1.82 1.46 59.73
N GLY A 118 -0.98 1.76 58.74
CA GLY A 118 -0.51 0.79 57.74
C GLY A 118 -1.44 0.56 56.56
N LYS A 119 -2.60 1.24 56.48
CA LYS A 119 -3.56 1.13 55.36
C LYS A 119 -3.52 2.28 54.36
N LEU A 120 -2.69 3.29 54.60
CA LEU A 120 -2.53 4.45 53.72
C LEU A 120 -2.05 4.03 52.31
N GLU A 121 -1.01 3.18 52.23
CA GLU A 121 -0.49 2.71 50.95
C GLU A 121 -1.53 1.88 50.17
N ASP A 122 -2.29 1.00 50.86
CA ASP A 122 -3.37 0.22 50.25
C ASP A 122 -4.44 1.13 49.65
N MET A 123 -4.82 2.19 50.36
CA MET A 123 -5.81 3.18 49.91
C MET A 123 -5.32 3.97 48.69
N ILE A 124 -4.05 4.38 48.68
CA ILE A 124 -3.46 5.12 47.55
C ILE A 124 -3.27 4.23 46.32
N ALA A 125 -2.88 2.97 46.52
CA ALA A 125 -2.67 2.00 45.43
C ALA A 125 -3.99 1.43 44.85
N ALA A 126 -5.13 1.70 45.49
CA ALA A 126 -6.43 1.16 45.12
C ALA A 126 -6.78 1.38 43.64
N LYS A 127 -7.24 0.29 42.99
CA LYS A 127 -7.55 0.24 41.56
C LYS A 127 -6.43 0.86 40.71
N HIS A 128 -5.20 0.39 40.89
CA HIS A 128 -4.03 0.85 40.13
C HIS A 128 -3.81 2.37 40.22
N TYR A 129 -3.82 2.91 41.43
CA TYR A 129 -3.61 4.35 41.69
C TYR A 129 -4.67 5.26 41.04
N SER A 130 -5.91 4.81 40.93
CA SER A 130 -6.97 5.57 40.23
C SER A 130 -7.28 6.93 40.84
N ALA A 131 -7.04 7.16 42.14
CA ALA A 131 -7.19 8.49 42.75
C ALA A 131 -6.27 9.52 42.06
N PHE A 132 -5.01 9.13 41.80
CA PHE A 132 -4.03 9.96 41.10
C PHE A 132 -4.43 10.18 39.64
N SER A 133 -4.82 9.11 38.93
CA SER A 133 -5.21 9.23 37.51
C SER A 133 -6.52 10.01 37.31
N TYR A 134 -7.49 9.89 38.22
CA TYR A 134 -8.73 10.68 38.19
C TYR A 134 -8.48 12.16 38.45
N ALA A 135 -7.63 12.50 39.41
CA ALA A 135 -7.23 13.88 39.65
C ALA A 135 -6.54 14.49 38.42
N ALA A 136 -5.62 13.74 37.78
CA ALA A 136 -4.94 14.17 36.56
C ALA A 136 -5.92 14.37 35.38
N THR A 137 -6.84 13.42 35.20
CA THR A 137 -7.89 13.48 34.17
C THR A 137 -8.77 14.72 34.29
N ASN A 138 -9.09 15.13 35.52
CA ASN A 138 -9.95 16.27 35.80
C ASN A 138 -9.20 17.61 35.99
N GLY A 139 -7.87 17.60 35.99
CA GLY A 139 -7.07 18.82 36.07
C GLY A 139 -6.76 19.31 37.49
N HIS A 140 -6.92 18.46 38.51
CA HIS A 140 -6.75 18.84 39.91
C HIS A 140 -5.28 18.75 40.36
N LEU A 141 -4.47 19.71 39.95
CA LEU A 141 -3.03 19.79 40.30
C LEU A 141 -2.79 19.74 41.81
N SER A 142 -3.60 20.46 42.60
CA SER A 142 -3.48 20.47 44.07
C SER A 142 -3.66 19.09 44.69
N VAL A 143 -4.47 18.21 44.08
CA VAL A 143 -4.62 16.82 44.52
C VAL A 143 -3.40 16.00 44.15
N LEU A 144 -2.83 16.20 42.95
CA LEU A 144 -1.61 15.52 42.54
C LEU A 144 -0.45 15.87 43.48
N ASP A 145 -0.22 17.17 43.73
CA ASP A 145 0.78 17.64 44.70
C ASP A 145 0.55 17.00 46.08
N TYR A 146 -0.69 17.03 46.58
CA TYR A 146 -1.00 16.48 47.90
C TYR A 146 -0.76 14.96 48.00
N LEU A 147 -1.11 14.18 46.97
CA LEU A 147 -0.86 12.73 46.95
C LEU A 147 0.65 12.41 46.92
N ILE A 148 1.44 13.22 46.23
CA ILE A 148 2.91 13.10 46.20
C ILE A 148 3.51 13.44 47.57
N GLU A 149 3.01 14.48 48.22
CA GLU A 149 3.47 14.87 49.57
C GLU A 149 3.16 13.81 50.63
N VAL A 150 2.00 13.17 50.53
CA VAL A 150 1.55 12.17 51.51
C VAL A 150 2.25 10.81 51.32
N CYS A 151 2.65 10.46 50.10
CA CYS A 151 3.19 9.14 49.76
C CYS A 151 4.30 9.26 48.70
N PRO A 152 5.40 9.98 49.01
CA PRO A 152 6.46 10.28 48.04
C PRO A 152 7.14 9.02 47.49
N GLU A 153 7.23 7.95 48.28
CA GLU A 153 7.81 6.67 47.89
C GLU A 153 7.02 5.95 46.78
N LYS A 154 5.71 6.23 46.61
CA LYS A 154 4.88 5.67 45.53
C LYS A 154 4.75 6.61 44.35
N TRP A 155 5.39 7.78 44.35
CA TRP A 155 5.32 8.75 43.25
C TRP A 155 5.53 8.11 41.87
N HIS A 156 6.60 7.32 41.72
CA HIS A 156 6.91 6.67 40.46
C HIS A 156 5.86 5.62 40.07
N SER A 157 5.36 4.84 41.03
CA SER A 157 4.28 3.85 40.82
C SER A 157 2.96 4.52 40.43
N MET A 158 2.58 5.63 41.07
CA MET A 158 1.40 6.43 40.73
C MET A 158 1.47 6.96 39.29
N LEU A 159 2.64 7.43 38.88
CA LEU A 159 2.85 8.02 37.56
C LEU A 159 2.91 6.96 36.44
N SER A 160 3.57 5.82 36.69
CA SER A 160 3.76 4.75 35.69
C SER A 160 2.57 3.80 35.57
N ALA A 161 1.61 3.86 36.52
CA ALA A 161 0.43 3.01 36.56
C ALA A 161 -0.32 2.96 35.21
N ASP A 162 -0.72 1.74 34.82
CA ASP A 162 -1.46 1.45 33.58
C ASP A 162 -0.84 2.15 32.36
N HIS A 163 0.47 2.04 32.19
CA HIS A 163 1.22 2.68 31.11
C HIS A 163 0.97 4.20 31.06
N TYR A 164 1.25 4.89 32.16
CA TYR A 164 1.11 6.34 32.27
C TYR A 164 -0.32 6.85 32.03
N HIS A 165 -1.32 6.15 32.59
CA HIS A 165 -2.74 6.47 32.42
C HIS A 165 -3.05 7.93 32.77
N ALA A 166 -2.50 8.45 33.88
CA ALA A 166 -2.70 9.83 34.31
C ALA A 166 -2.31 10.84 33.21
N PHE A 167 -1.16 10.65 32.56
CA PHE A 167 -0.68 11.52 31.48
C PHE A 167 -1.55 11.40 30.23
N ARG A 168 -1.86 10.17 29.79
CA ARG A 168 -2.67 9.92 28.59
C ARG A 168 -4.09 10.48 28.72
N TRP A 169 -4.73 10.31 29.88
CA TRP A 169 -6.09 10.79 30.11
C TRP A 169 -6.17 12.29 30.40
N ALA A 170 -5.12 12.89 30.97
CA ALA A 170 -4.96 14.33 31.00
C ALA A 170 -4.92 14.91 29.57
N ALA A 171 -4.12 14.32 28.68
CA ALA A 171 -4.07 14.71 27.26
C ALA A 171 -5.41 14.54 26.54
N LYS A 172 -6.09 13.40 26.77
CA LYS A 172 -7.43 13.12 26.26
C LYS A 172 -8.46 14.19 26.64
N ASN A 173 -8.33 14.82 27.81
CA ASN A 173 -9.26 15.84 28.32
C ASN A 173 -8.70 17.27 28.20
N GLY A 174 -7.59 17.46 27.47
CA GLY A 174 -7.04 18.79 27.20
C GLY A 174 -6.40 19.46 28.41
N ARG A 175 -6.00 18.69 29.43
CA ARG A 175 -5.41 19.20 30.68
C ARG A 175 -3.92 19.53 30.49
N LEU A 176 -3.62 20.52 29.64
CA LEU A 176 -2.24 20.93 29.33
C LEU A 176 -1.42 21.25 30.59
N SER A 177 -2.01 21.94 31.56
CA SER A 177 -1.35 22.27 32.83
C SER A 177 -0.90 21.05 33.62
N VAL A 178 -1.66 19.94 33.56
CA VAL A 178 -1.27 18.66 34.17
C VAL A 178 -0.10 18.04 33.43
N LEU A 179 -0.11 18.04 32.09
CA LEU A 179 1.01 17.48 31.31
C LEU A 179 2.32 18.22 31.61
N GLN A 180 2.27 19.56 31.59
CA GLN A 180 3.42 20.42 31.93
C GLN A 180 3.90 20.21 33.36
N TYR A 181 2.96 20.10 34.31
CA TYR A 181 3.28 19.79 35.69
C TYR A 181 3.98 18.44 35.84
N LEU A 182 3.42 17.36 35.27
CA LEU A 182 4.04 16.02 35.33
C LEU A 182 5.42 15.99 34.65
N ALA A 183 5.56 16.66 33.51
CA ALA A 183 6.84 16.79 32.80
C ALA A 183 7.90 17.50 33.64
N SER A 184 7.52 18.58 34.34
CA SER A 184 8.41 19.35 35.22
C SER A 184 8.88 18.54 36.44
N LYS A 185 8.01 17.69 37.01
CA LYS A 185 8.32 16.86 38.18
C LYS A 185 9.16 15.63 37.84
N HIS A 186 9.09 15.11 36.61
CA HIS A 186 9.84 13.92 36.22
C HIS A 186 10.36 13.98 34.76
N PRO A 187 11.24 14.93 34.40
CA PRO A 187 11.65 15.16 33.01
C PRO A 187 12.33 13.96 32.36
N ARG A 188 13.00 13.10 33.13
CA ARG A 188 13.72 11.92 32.63
C ARG A 188 12.85 10.87 31.95
N ILE A 189 11.56 10.80 32.28
CA ILE A 189 10.61 9.82 31.69
C ILE A 189 9.59 10.49 30.77
N LEU A 190 9.77 11.78 30.46
CA LEU A 190 8.85 12.53 29.61
C LEU A 190 8.66 11.86 28.26
N GLN A 191 9.76 11.38 27.65
CA GLN A 191 9.68 10.70 26.36
C GLN A 191 8.88 9.40 26.45
N ASP A 192 9.00 8.64 27.53
CA ASP A 192 8.23 7.41 27.74
C ASP A 192 6.75 7.69 27.97
N MET A 193 6.42 8.77 28.68
CA MET A 193 5.03 9.23 28.86
C MET A 193 4.40 9.66 27.53
N ILE A 194 5.15 10.35 26.68
CA ILE A 194 4.68 10.83 25.36
C ILE A 194 4.42 9.65 24.41
N THR A 195 5.36 8.69 24.33
CA THR A 195 5.27 7.57 23.38
C THR A 195 4.48 6.36 23.89
N ALA A 196 4.03 6.39 25.13
CA ALA A 196 3.24 5.33 25.77
C ALA A 196 2.05 4.87 24.92
N ASP A 197 1.82 3.55 24.89
CA ASP A 197 0.76 2.88 24.13
C ASP A 197 0.71 3.30 22.65
N ASN A 198 1.87 3.48 21.99
CA ASN A 198 1.92 3.98 20.62
C ASN A 198 1.30 5.39 20.53
N SER A 199 1.85 6.30 21.35
CA SER A 199 1.55 7.74 21.36
C SER A 199 0.08 8.08 21.63
N TYR A 200 -0.56 7.36 22.55
CA TYR A 200 -1.98 7.55 22.87
C TYR A 200 -2.32 8.96 23.35
N ALA A 201 -1.42 9.62 24.08
CA ALA A 201 -1.63 11.00 24.52
C ALA A 201 -1.88 11.93 23.33
N PHE A 202 -1.05 11.83 22.28
CA PHE A 202 -1.17 12.61 21.05
C PHE A 202 -2.46 12.25 20.28
N ARG A 203 -2.72 10.96 20.08
CA ARG A 203 -3.90 10.48 19.34
C ARG A 203 -5.22 10.87 19.99
N TYR A 204 -5.33 10.78 21.32
CA TYR A 204 -6.54 11.17 22.04
C TYR A 204 -6.72 12.68 22.12
N ALA A 205 -5.63 13.46 22.22
CA ALA A 205 -5.71 14.91 22.13
C ALA A 205 -6.25 15.34 20.76
N ALA A 206 -5.79 14.71 19.67
CA ALA A 206 -6.30 14.98 18.32
C ALA A 206 -7.77 14.56 18.15
N ARG A 207 -8.13 13.37 18.64
CA ARG A 207 -9.51 12.86 18.62
C ARG A 207 -10.51 13.80 19.29
N ASN A 208 -10.11 14.51 20.35
CA ASN A 208 -10.97 15.41 21.12
C ASN A 208 -10.73 16.90 20.83
N GLY A 209 -9.91 17.23 19.83
CA GLY A 209 -9.73 18.62 19.37
C GLY A 209 -8.82 19.49 20.24
N HIS A 210 -7.94 18.91 21.04
CA HIS A 210 -7.07 19.64 21.98
C HIS A 210 -5.77 20.11 21.32
N LEU A 211 -5.87 21.09 20.41
CA LEU A 211 -4.73 21.66 19.69
C LEU A 211 -3.55 22.12 20.59
N PRO A 212 -3.76 22.83 21.72
CA PRO A 212 -2.64 23.24 22.59
C PRO A 212 -1.86 22.07 23.19
N VAL A 213 -2.53 20.93 23.42
CA VAL A 213 -1.86 19.71 23.88
C VAL A 213 -1.01 19.10 22.75
N LEU A 214 -1.50 19.09 21.51
CA LEU A 214 -0.73 18.57 20.37
C LEU A 214 0.54 19.37 20.13
N GLN A 215 0.43 20.71 20.14
CA GLN A 215 1.58 21.61 20.00
C GLN A 215 2.62 21.34 21.09
N TYR A 216 2.18 21.32 22.36
CA TYR A 216 3.06 20.99 23.47
C TYR A 216 3.75 19.63 23.32
N LEU A 217 3.02 18.58 22.91
CA LEU A 217 3.61 17.25 22.74
C LEU A 217 4.62 17.20 21.59
N MET A 218 4.38 17.93 20.50
CA MET A 218 5.33 18.04 19.38
C MET A 218 6.57 18.84 19.75
N ASP A 219 6.44 19.87 20.57
CA ASP A 219 7.58 20.65 21.07
C ASP A 219 8.40 19.88 22.12
N ALA A 220 7.74 19.02 22.91
CA ALA A 220 8.36 18.30 24.01
C ALA A 220 8.97 16.94 23.62
N VAL A 221 8.55 16.35 22.51
CA VAL A 221 9.06 15.05 22.05
C VAL A 221 10.44 15.21 21.42
N ALA A 222 11.30 14.21 21.60
CA ALA A 222 12.61 14.19 20.95
C ALA A 222 12.45 14.19 19.41
N PRO A 223 13.25 14.97 18.65
CA PRO A 223 13.11 15.10 17.20
C PRO A 223 13.08 13.76 16.46
N GLU A 224 13.89 12.79 16.88
CA GLU A 224 13.97 11.45 16.30
C GLU A 224 12.70 10.60 16.54
N ARG A 225 11.87 10.97 17.53
CA ARG A 225 10.59 10.30 17.84
C ARG A 225 9.37 11.05 17.30
N LEU A 226 9.52 12.32 16.93
CA LEU A 226 8.43 13.19 16.46
C LEU A 226 7.65 12.55 15.31
N GLN A 227 8.36 12.07 14.29
CA GLN A 227 7.70 11.53 13.11
C GLN A 227 6.92 10.25 13.42
N GLY A 228 7.50 9.33 14.20
CA GLY A 228 6.83 8.10 14.65
C GLY A 228 5.61 8.38 15.53
N MET A 229 5.63 9.47 16.32
CA MET A 229 4.48 9.91 17.09
C MET A 229 3.34 10.42 16.20
N ILE A 230 3.65 11.26 15.20
CA ILE A 230 2.67 11.86 14.30
C ILE A 230 1.99 10.80 13.41
N THR A 231 2.75 9.85 12.85
CA THR A 231 2.22 8.79 11.97
C THR A 231 1.75 7.53 12.70
N ALA A 232 1.82 7.52 14.03
CA ALA A 232 1.42 6.41 14.88
C ALA A 232 0.04 5.83 14.49
N GLY A 233 -0.01 4.51 14.28
CA GLY A 233 -1.26 3.82 13.94
C GLY A 233 -1.84 4.21 12.58
N ASN A 234 -0.97 4.47 11.58
CA ASN A 234 -1.35 4.93 10.24
C ASN A 234 -2.10 6.28 10.29
N CYS A 235 -1.41 7.29 10.83
CA CYS A 235 -1.94 8.65 10.98
C CYS A 235 -3.27 8.69 11.76
N ASP A 236 -3.42 7.86 12.80
CA ASP A 236 -4.68 7.74 13.56
C ASP A 236 -5.11 9.08 14.18
N ALA A 237 -4.16 9.89 14.64
CA ALA A 237 -4.44 11.22 15.16
C ALA A 237 -5.22 12.08 14.15
N PHE A 238 -4.77 12.13 12.90
CA PHE A 238 -5.43 12.85 11.80
C PHE A 238 -6.80 12.24 11.47
N ARG A 239 -6.86 10.92 11.27
CA ARG A 239 -8.11 10.20 10.98
C ARG A 239 -9.19 10.44 12.03
N LYS A 240 -8.83 10.43 13.31
CA LYS A 240 -9.75 10.68 14.42
C LYS A 240 -10.14 12.14 14.54
N ALA A 241 -9.25 13.09 14.24
CA ALA A 241 -9.60 14.50 14.19
C ALA A 241 -10.62 14.79 13.07
N VAL A 242 -10.45 14.17 11.90
CA VAL A 242 -11.41 14.21 10.78
C VAL A 242 -12.76 13.61 11.18
N ALA A 243 -12.76 12.39 11.74
CA ALA A 243 -13.99 11.71 12.17
C ALA A 243 -14.82 12.51 13.18
N ASN A 244 -14.16 13.33 14.02
CA ASN A 244 -14.81 14.22 15.00
C ASN A 244 -14.92 15.68 14.55
N LYS A 245 -14.54 15.99 13.30
CA LYS A 245 -14.67 17.31 12.65
C LYS A 245 -13.93 18.44 13.39
N HIS A 246 -12.75 18.17 13.93
CA HIS A 246 -11.94 19.17 14.63
C HIS A 246 -11.06 19.98 13.65
N THR A 247 -11.65 20.89 12.86
CA THR A 247 -10.96 21.66 11.80
C THR A 247 -9.61 22.29 12.20
N PRO A 248 -9.46 22.95 13.37
CA PRO A 248 -8.16 23.52 13.76
C PRO A 248 -7.07 22.45 13.92
N VAL A 249 -7.42 21.28 14.45
CA VAL A 249 -6.49 20.15 14.58
C VAL A 249 -6.21 19.52 13.21
N ILE A 250 -7.23 19.41 12.35
CA ILE A 250 -7.06 18.87 10.99
C ILE A 250 -6.06 19.72 10.21
N ASN A 251 -6.24 21.05 10.17
CA ASN A 251 -5.34 21.95 9.46
C ASN A 251 -3.93 21.96 10.06
N PHE A 252 -3.81 21.91 11.40
CA PHE A 252 -2.53 21.80 12.08
C PHE A 252 -1.80 20.49 11.72
N LEU A 253 -2.51 19.37 11.64
CA LEU A 253 -1.91 18.10 11.24
C LEU A 253 -1.58 18.07 9.75
N LEU A 254 -2.41 18.66 8.87
CA LEU A 254 -2.11 18.82 7.44
C LEU A 254 -0.89 19.70 7.16
N SER A 255 -0.46 20.53 8.12
CA SER A 255 0.79 21.28 7.99
C SER A 255 2.04 20.40 8.15
N GLN A 256 1.89 19.13 8.53
CA GLN A 256 2.98 18.16 8.63
C GLN A 256 3.08 17.39 7.31
N ALA A 257 4.25 17.39 6.67
CA ALA A 257 4.41 16.87 5.31
C ALA A 257 3.94 15.41 5.17
N ASN A 258 4.27 14.56 6.15
CA ASN A 258 3.88 13.14 6.13
C ASN A 258 2.39 12.89 6.35
N VAL A 259 1.71 13.75 7.13
CA VAL A 259 0.25 13.67 7.28
C VAL A 259 -0.44 14.19 6.02
N PHE A 260 0.07 15.27 5.44
CA PHE A 260 -0.43 15.79 4.18
C PHE A 260 -0.29 14.76 3.06
N ALA A 261 0.90 14.14 2.93
CA ALA A 261 1.15 13.04 2.01
C ALA A 261 0.14 11.91 2.22
N TYR A 262 -0.07 11.46 3.46
CA TYR A 262 -1.11 10.47 3.75
C TYR A 262 -2.52 10.94 3.31
N ALA A 263 -2.88 12.18 3.61
CA ALA A 263 -4.22 12.70 3.38
C ALA A 263 -4.54 12.89 1.89
N GLU A 264 -3.59 13.42 1.11
CA GLU A 264 -3.80 13.71 -0.31
C GLU A 264 -3.90 12.43 -1.16
N GLN A 265 -3.21 11.36 -0.75
CA GLN A 265 -3.34 10.03 -1.36
C GLN A 265 -4.74 9.42 -1.16
N HIS A 266 -5.45 9.80 -0.09
CA HIS A 266 -6.81 9.34 0.21
C HIS A 266 -7.82 10.43 -0.17
N GLY A 267 -7.78 10.85 -1.45
CA GLY A 267 -8.58 11.96 -1.96
C GLY A 267 -10.09 11.77 -1.83
N TYR A 268 -10.59 10.53 -1.82
CA TYR A 268 -12.01 10.24 -1.61
C TYR A 268 -12.45 10.56 -0.18
N GLU A 269 -11.65 10.17 0.81
CA GLU A 269 -11.96 10.34 2.22
C GLU A 269 -11.64 11.74 2.74
N TYR A 270 -10.56 12.36 2.26
CA TYR A 270 -10.02 13.61 2.83
C TYR A 270 -9.90 14.75 1.83
N GLY A 271 -10.25 14.58 0.55
CA GLY A 271 -10.17 15.64 -0.46
C GLY A 271 -10.90 16.92 -0.04
N GLY A 272 -12.04 16.80 0.66
CA GLY A 272 -12.79 17.92 1.21
C GLY A 272 -12.06 18.74 2.30
N TYR A 273 -10.97 18.22 2.87
CA TYR A 273 -10.08 18.93 3.79
C TYR A 273 -8.77 19.33 3.13
N VAL A 274 -8.25 18.51 2.21
CA VAL A 274 -6.99 18.75 1.49
C VAL A 274 -7.12 19.92 0.53
N SER A 275 -8.15 19.96 -0.32
CA SER A 275 -8.27 21.02 -1.33
C SER A 275 -8.42 22.42 -0.72
N PRO A 276 -9.25 22.64 0.32
CA PRO A 276 -9.31 23.93 1.00
C PRO A 276 -7.99 24.32 1.67
N PHE A 277 -7.29 23.35 2.28
CA PHE A 277 -5.98 23.59 2.88
C PHE A 277 -4.95 24.01 1.83
N VAL A 278 -4.91 23.33 0.67
CA VAL A 278 -4.00 23.67 -0.44
C VAL A 278 -4.28 25.07 -0.97
N ALA A 279 -5.56 25.40 -1.22
CA ALA A 279 -5.95 26.73 -1.69
C ALA A 279 -5.53 27.82 -0.70
N GLN A 280 -5.76 27.61 0.60
CA GLN A 280 -5.33 28.53 1.65
C GLN A 280 -3.79 28.67 1.66
N LYS A 281 -3.06 27.56 1.65
CA LYS A 281 -1.60 27.55 1.71
C LYS A 281 -0.97 28.26 0.50
N LEU A 282 -1.50 28.04 -0.71
CA LEU A 282 -1.06 28.75 -1.92
C LEU A 282 -1.34 30.26 -1.83
N ALA A 283 -2.50 30.67 -1.29
CA ALA A 283 -2.81 32.08 -1.09
C ALA A 283 -1.87 32.73 -0.07
N GLU A 284 -1.55 32.05 1.04
CA GLU A 284 -0.58 32.51 2.05
C GLU A 284 0.83 32.69 1.46
N LEU A 285 1.31 31.71 0.68
CA LEU A 285 2.63 31.78 0.04
C LEU A 285 2.72 32.93 -0.98
N ARG A 286 1.65 33.14 -1.76
CA ARG A 286 1.57 34.26 -2.72
C ARG A 286 1.58 35.60 -2.01
N ALA A 287 0.82 35.74 -0.92
CA ALA A 287 0.83 36.95 -0.11
C ALA A 287 2.22 37.23 0.45
N LEU A 288 2.88 36.21 1.01
CA LEU A 288 4.23 36.32 1.56
C LEU A 288 5.25 36.73 0.48
N LYS A 289 5.21 36.10 -0.70
CA LYS A 289 6.04 36.47 -1.84
C LYS A 289 5.84 37.94 -2.24
N ASN A 290 4.59 38.37 -2.39
CA ASN A 290 4.27 39.74 -2.77
C ASN A 290 4.78 40.76 -1.73
N THR A 291 4.69 40.45 -0.44
CA THR A 291 5.23 41.31 0.62
C THR A 291 6.75 41.41 0.55
N LEU A 292 7.46 40.29 0.36
CA LEU A 292 8.92 40.31 0.23
C LEU A 292 9.39 41.09 -1.00
N GLU A 293 8.72 40.94 -2.14
CA GLU A 293 9.03 41.67 -3.37
C GLU A 293 8.77 43.18 -3.23
N GLN A 294 7.80 43.58 -2.39
CA GLN A 294 7.56 45.00 -2.05
C GLN A 294 8.64 45.58 -1.13
N GLU A 295 9.18 44.78 -0.21
CA GLU A 295 10.23 45.20 0.72
C GLU A 295 11.61 45.26 0.06
N SER A 296 11.89 44.35 -0.88
CA SER A 296 13.15 44.31 -1.63
C SER A 296 12.96 43.63 -3.00
N ALA A 297 13.28 44.35 -4.07
CA ALA A 297 13.25 43.81 -5.43
C ALA A 297 14.27 42.67 -5.69
N TYR A 298 15.19 42.43 -4.73
CA TYR A 298 16.21 41.39 -4.81
C TYR A 298 16.01 40.27 -3.78
N ALA A 299 14.92 40.27 -3.01
CA ALA A 299 14.64 39.20 -2.06
C ALA A 299 14.22 37.92 -2.81
N GLU A 300 14.98 36.84 -2.64
CA GLU A 300 14.64 35.53 -3.18
C GLU A 300 13.61 34.84 -2.27
N PHE A 301 12.44 34.52 -2.82
CA PHE A 301 11.39 33.80 -2.10
C PHE A 301 11.68 32.30 -2.12
N ASP A 302 11.86 31.72 -0.93
CA ASP A 302 12.07 30.28 -0.75
C ASP A 302 11.27 29.72 0.44
N ALA A 303 11.21 28.40 0.58
CA ALA A 303 10.57 27.73 1.70
C ALA A 303 11.27 28.07 3.03
N ALA A 304 10.51 28.28 4.11
CA ALA A 304 11.07 28.70 5.40
C ALA A 304 11.82 27.57 6.13
N SER A 305 11.61 26.31 5.74
CA SER A 305 12.29 25.15 6.31
C SER A 305 12.30 23.96 5.35
N PRO A 306 13.20 22.97 5.55
CA PRO A 306 13.19 21.72 4.79
C PRO A 306 11.86 20.96 4.89
N GLU A 307 11.19 21.00 6.05
CA GLU A 307 9.89 20.34 6.24
C GLU A 307 8.77 21.07 5.48
N GLU A 308 8.83 22.41 5.40
CA GLU A 308 7.92 23.16 4.52
C GLU A 308 8.19 22.83 3.05
N ALA A 309 9.45 22.76 2.61
CA ALA A 309 9.76 22.35 1.24
C ALA A 309 9.19 20.97 0.89
N ARG A 310 9.26 20.01 1.83
CA ARG A 310 8.63 18.68 1.68
C ARG A 310 7.10 18.76 1.64
N LEU A 311 6.48 19.59 2.47
CA LEU A 311 5.04 19.82 2.41
C LEU A 311 4.65 20.38 1.03
N LEU A 312 5.36 21.40 0.53
CA LEU A 312 5.08 22.01 -0.76
C LEU A 312 5.34 21.05 -1.93
N PHE A 313 6.33 20.15 -1.82
CA PHE A 313 6.51 19.04 -2.75
C PHE A 313 5.25 18.16 -2.83
N TYR A 314 4.66 17.78 -1.69
CA TYR A 314 3.43 16.99 -1.69
C TYR A 314 2.20 17.80 -2.14
N VAL A 315 2.17 19.11 -1.88
CA VAL A 315 1.14 19.99 -2.46
C VAL A 315 1.25 20.00 -3.98
N LEU A 316 2.46 20.10 -4.55
CA LEU A 316 2.68 19.99 -5.99
C LEU A 316 2.25 18.61 -6.52
N ARG A 317 2.59 17.53 -5.81
CA ARG A 317 2.13 16.16 -6.11
C ARG A 317 0.60 16.07 -6.18
N HIS A 318 -0.09 16.71 -5.23
CA HIS A 318 -1.55 16.78 -5.21
C HIS A 318 -2.12 17.55 -6.41
N LEU A 319 -1.53 18.68 -6.81
CA LEU A 319 -1.97 19.43 -7.99
C LEU A 319 -1.81 18.61 -9.28
N ILE A 320 -0.68 17.91 -9.43
CA ILE A 320 -0.43 17.04 -10.59
C ILE A 320 -1.51 15.95 -10.70
N ARG A 321 -1.98 15.42 -9.56
CA ARG A 321 -3.02 14.38 -9.49
C ARG A 321 -4.40 14.82 -9.92
N GLN A 322 -4.72 16.11 -9.83
CA GLN A 322 -6.04 16.61 -10.20
C GLN A 322 -6.24 16.68 -11.72
N ASP A 323 -5.15 16.61 -12.51
CA ASP A 323 -5.18 16.68 -13.99
C ASP A 323 -6.04 17.83 -14.53
N ASP A 324 -5.94 19.00 -13.87
CA ASP A 324 -6.67 20.21 -14.23
C ASP A 324 -5.70 21.20 -14.91
N PRO A 325 -5.91 21.53 -16.20
CA PRO A 325 -5.09 22.51 -16.91
C PRO A 325 -5.06 23.89 -16.25
N GLU A 326 -6.11 24.28 -15.51
CA GLU A 326 -6.16 25.57 -14.82
C GLU A 326 -5.14 25.67 -13.67
N LEU A 327 -4.71 24.53 -13.12
CA LEU A 327 -3.69 24.46 -12.07
C LEU A 327 -2.26 24.60 -12.59
N GLY A 328 -2.06 24.76 -13.91
CA GLY A 328 -0.73 24.96 -14.52
C GLY A 328 0.06 26.11 -13.88
N ASN A 329 -0.62 27.23 -13.57
CA ASN A 329 -0.01 28.38 -12.92
C ASN A 329 0.36 28.11 -11.45
N ASP A 330 -0.45 27.32 -10.73
CA ASP A 330 -0.17 26.91 -9.36
C ASP A 330 1.04 25.96 -9.31
N MET A 331 1.12 25.01 -10.26
CA MET A 331 2.26 24.10 -10.41
C MET A 331 3.54 24.87 -10.74
N LEU A 332 3.49 25.79 -11.71
CA LEU A 332 4.62 26.63 -12.08
C LEU A 332 5.09 27.50 -10.90
N PHE A 333 4.15 28.05 -10.13
CA PHE A 333 4.47 28.82 -8.92
C PHE A 333 5.28 27.99 -7.91
N LEU A 334 4.82 26.76 -7.61
CA LEU A 334 5.52 25.87 -6.66
C LEU A 334 6.88 25.40 -7.21
N ILE A 335 6.98 25.05 -8.49
CA ILE A 335 8.25 24.71 -9.15
C ILE A 335 9.22 25.89 -9.18
N GLY A 336 8.70 27.12 -9.14
CA GLY A 336 9.50 28.34 -9.04
C GLY A 336 10.19 28.52 -7.68
N ILE A 337 9.77 27.81 -6.64
CA ILE A 337 10.37 27.88 -5.29
C ILE A 337 11.67 27.05 -5.29
N PRO A 338 12.85 27.64 -5.02
CA PRO A 338 14.14 26.95 -5.14
C PRO A 338 14.22 25.62 -4.37
N ALA A 339 13.78 25.59 -3.11
CA ALA A 339 13.80 24.38 -2.30
C ALA A 339 12.88 23.28 -2.86
N VAL A 340 11.71 23.62 -3.40
CA VAL A 340 10.79 22.64 -4.02
C VAL A 340 11.37 22.12 -5.33
N LYS A 341 11.96 23.00 -6.14
CA LYS A 341 12.65 22.63 -7.38
C LYS A 341 13.82 21.68 -7.13
N ALA A 342 14.58 21.90 -6.05
CA ALA A 342 15.67 21.02 -5.65
C ALA A 342 15.18 19.61 -5.31
N LEU A 343 13.98 19.48 -4.73
CA LEU A 343 13.37 18.19 -4.39
C LEU A 343 12.77 17.45 -5.60
N ALA A 344 12.49 18.13 -6.73
CA ALA A 344 11.72 17.56 -7.84
C ALA A 344 12.31 16.28 -8.48
N HIS A 345 13.64 16.12 -8.41
CA HIS A 345 14.35 14.93 -8.93
C HIS A 345 14.79 13.96 -7.82
N GLN A 346 14.81 14.41 -6.57
CA GLN A 346 15.34 13.66 -5.44
C GLN A 346 14.36 12.60 -4.93
N GLU A 347 14.88 11.64 -4.15
CA GLU A 347 14.07 10.65 -3.45
C GLU A 347 13.42 11.24 -2.20
N VAL A 348 12.33 12.02 -2.38
CA VAL A 348 11.51 12.50 -1.25
C VAL A 348 10.74 11.34 -0.61
N THR A 349 10.20 10.46 -1.47
CA THR A 349 9.77 9.12 -1.08
C THR A 349 10.93 8.17 -1.34
N HIS A 350 11.28 7.36 -0.33
CA HIS A 350 12.43 6.46 -0.37
C HIS A 350 12.40 5.54 -1.60
N ARG A 351 13.52 5.45 -2.35
CA ARG A 351 13.65 4.68 -3.60
C ARG A 351 12.76 5.13 -4.76
N HIS A 352 12.27 6.37 -4.74
CA HIS A 352 11.46 6.94 -5.82
C HIS A 352 12.03 8.27 -6.31
N PRO A 353 13.15 8.24 -7.06
CA PRO A 353 13.63 9.44 -7.76
C PRO A 353 12.65 9.84 -8.87
N ASN A 354 12.63 11.13 -9.23
CA ASN A 354 11.73 11.67 -10.26
C ASN A 354 10.24 11.35 -10.05
N GLU A 355 9.80 11.20 -8.79
CA GLU A 355 8.43 10.77 -8.46
C GLU A 355 7.34 11.62 -9.11
N LEU A 356 7.48 12.96 -9.08
CA LEU A 356 6.50 13.88 -9.65
C LEU A 356 6.37 13.70 -11.17
N LEU A 357 7.49 13.45 -11.87
CA LEU A 357 7.49 13.24 -13.31
C LEU A 357 6.80 11.93 -13.66
N ARG A 358 7.10 10.86 -12.90
CA ARG A 358 6.46 9.56 -13.07
C ARG A 358 4.94 9.69 -12.91
N ILE A 359 4.47 10.33 -11.84
CA ILE A 359 3.04 10.55 -11.61
C ILE A 359 2.39 11.38 -12.73
N ALA A 360 3.06 12.45 -13.20
CA ALA A 360 2.55 13.25 -14.30
C ALA A 360 2.36 12.43 -15.59
N LEU A 361 3.35 11.58 -15.93
CA LEU A 361 3.30 10.70 -17.09
C LEU A 361 2.26 9.58 -16.94
N ASP A 362 2.19 8.95 -15.77
CA ASP A 362 1.21 7.90 -15.44
C ASP A 362 -0.24 8.38 -15.62
N LEU A 363 -0.50 9.63 -15.21
CA LEU A 363 -1.81 10.26 -15.31
C LEU A 363 -2.08 10.83 -16.70
N GLY A 364 -1.04 11.06 -17.52
CA GLY A 364 -1.15 11.74 -18.81
C GLY A 364 -1.22 13.26 -18.71
N ASN A 365 -0.83 13.84 -17.57
CA ASN A 365 -0.80 15.29 -17.36
C ASN A 365 0.39 15.90 -18.10
N THR A 366 0.18 16.24 -19.38
CA THR A 366 1.22 16.75 -20.28
C THR A 366 1.80 18.08 -19.79
N THR A 367 0.96 18.95 -19.24
CA THR A 367 1.38 20.24 -18.68
C THR A 367 2.37 20.05 -17.53
N ALA A 368 2.05 19.17 -16.57
CA ALA A 368 2.97 18.87 -15.48
C ALA A 368 4.28 18.22 -15.97
N ALA A 369 4.20 17.29 -16.91
CA ALA A 369 5.38 16.63 -17.47
C ALA A 369 6.31 17.61 -18.18
N GLU A 370 5.77 18.53 -19.00
CA GLU A 370 6.53 19.58 -19.66
C GLU A 370 7.22 20.51 -18.66
N LEU A 371 6.49 20.96 -17.63
CA LEU A 371 7.04 21.82 -16.57
C LEU A 371 8.18 21.13 -15.80
N LEU A 372 8.05 19.84 -15.51
CA LEU A 372 9.06 19.07 -14.79
C LEU A 372 10.29 18.75 -15.65
N LEU A 373 10.11 18.40 -16.93
CA LEU A 373 11.20 18.15 -17.88
C LEU A 373 11.99 19.41 -18.24
N ALA A 374 11.43 20.60 -17.99
CA ALA A 374 12.17 21.85 -18.07
C ALA A 374 13.27 21.97 -16.99
N ILE A 375 13.21 21.18 -15.92
CA ILE A 375 14.23 21.13 -14.87
C ILE A 375 15.38 20.22 -15.34
N PRO A 376 16.62 20.75 -15.51
CA PRO A 376 17.74 19.95 -16.05
C PRO A 376 18.02 18.67 -15.28
N ALA A 377 18.03 18.74 -13.93
CA ALA A 377 18.29 17.58 -13.07
C ALA A 377 17.23 16.45 -13.24
N VAL A 378 15.95 16.82 -13.38
CA VAL A 378 14.87 15.85 -13.64
C VAL A 378 15.09 15.17 -14.99
N ARG A 379 15.40 15.96 -16.03
CA ARG A 379 15.64 15.46 -17.39
C ARG A 379 16.88 14.58 -17.49
N GLU A 380 17.98 14.97 -16.85
CA GLU A 380 19.22 14.20 -16.82
C GLU A 380 19.01 12.85 -16.14
N LEU A 381 18.34 12.83 -14.99
CA LEU A 381 18.00 11.60 -14.27
C LEU A 381 17.03 10.72 -15.09
N ALA A 382 16.06 11.35 -15.78
CA ALA A 382 15.15 10.66 -16.68
C ALA A 382 15.89 9.94 -17.83
N ALA A 383 16.92 10.59 -18.38
CA ALA A 383 17.76 10.04 -19.45
C ALA A 383 18.71 8.92 -18.96
N GLN A 384 19.29 9.06 -17.76
CA GLN A 384 20.28 8.11 -17.22
C GLN A 384 19.71 6.72 -16.94
N HIS A 385 18.48 6.62 -16.46
CA HIS A 385 17.88 5.35 -16.05
C HIS A 385 17.00 4.72 -17.13
N ASN A 386 17.02 5.26 -18.36
CA ASN A 386 16.22 4.78 -19.48
C ASN A 386 14.75 4.53 -19.05
N PHE A 387 14.21 5.41 -18.19
CA PHE A 387 12.92 5.20 -17.52
C PHE A 387 11.79 4.98 -18.51
N TYR A 388 11.85 5.67 -19.66
CA TYR A 388 10.93 5.51 -20.77
C TYR A 388 10.94 4.08 -21.34
N SER A 389 12.09 3.40 -21.37
CA SER A 389 12.20 2.00 -21.83
C SER A 389 11.56 1.03 -20.85
N ASN A 390 11.82 1.13 -19.54
CA ASN A 390 11.31 0.15 -18.56
C ASN A 390 9.78 0.25 -18.36
N GLU A 391 9.22 1.45 -18.52
CA GLU A 391 7.77 1.68 -18.54
C GLU A 391 7.13 1.26 -19.88
N GLN A 392 7.81 1.47 -21.01
CA GLN A 392 7.37 1.04 -22.35
C GLN A 392 7.40 -0.48 -22.56
N HIS A 393 8.30 -1.20 -21.89
CA HIS A 393 8.44 -2.66 -21.98
C HIS A 393 7.73 -3.42 -20.85
N GLY A 394 6.94 -2.74 -20.01
CA GLY A 394 6.24 -3.38 -18.90
C GLY A 394 7.15 -3.98 -17.83
N GLN A 395 8.43 -3.61 -17.80
CA GLN A 395 9.41 -4.04 -16.80
C GLN A 395 9.42 -3.08 -15.61
N MET A 396 8.23 -2.83 -15.06
CA MET A 396 8.05 -2.12 -13.80
C MET A 396 8.14 -3.14 -12.66
N ASP A 397 8.81 -2.81 -11.55
CA ASP A 397 8.88 -3.67 -10.37
C ASP A 397 7.47 -3.84 -9.76
N LEU A 398 6.79 -4.91 -10.18
CA LEU A 398 5.41 -5.23 -9.82
C LEU A 398 5.23 -5.46 -8.31
N ARG A 399 6.33 -5.65 -7.56
CA ARG A 399 6.33 -5.78 -6.11
C ARG A 399 6.37 -4.42 -5.43
N ALA A 400 7.26 -3.52 -5.86
CA ALA A 400 7.30 -2.12 -5.40
C ALA A 400 5.97 -1.39 -5.69
N LEU A 401 5.32 -1.75 -6.78
CA LEU A 401 3.99 -1.30 -7.16
C LEU A 401 2.86 -1.91 -6.30
N ALA A 402 3.03 -3.11 -5.76
CA ALA A 402 2.06 -3.73 -4.84
C ALA A 402 2.23 -3.26 -3.39
N GLU A 403 3.44 -2.81 -3.02
CA GLU A 403 3.78 -2.14 -1.76
C GLU A 403 3.36 -0.65 -1.75
N ASP A 404 3.23 -0.05 -2.93
CA ASP A 404 2.58 1.25 -3.09
C ASP A 404 1.07 1.12 -2.87
N GLY A 405 0.61 1.65 -1.74
CA GLY A 405 -0.81 1.74 -1.40
C GLY A 405 -1.66 2.45 -2.48
N GLU A 406 -1.02 3.20 -3.38
CA GLU A 406 -1.67 3.97 -4.45
C GLU A 406 -1.75 3.27 -5.80
N SER A 407 -0.76 2.43 -6.15
CA SER A 407 -0.78 1.71 -7.41
C SER A 407 -1.79 0.56 -7.44
N SER A 408 -2.26 0.13 -6.27
CA SER A 408 -3.45 -0.71 -6.14
C SER A 408 -4.76 0.12 -6.27
N MET A 409 -4.75 1.40 -5.91
CA MET A 409 -5.94 2.26 -5.92
C MET A 409 -6.27 2.84 -7.30
N ASN A 410 -5.31 2.96 -8.22
CA ASN A 410 -5.55 3.40 -9.60
C ASN A 410 -5.19 2.32 -10.62
N ALA A 411 -6.13 1.38 -10.77
CA ALA A 411 -6.12 0.31 -11.75
C ALA A 411 -6.03 0.85 -13.18
N LEU A 412 -4.89 0.55 -13.82
CA LEU A 412 -4.55 0.81 -15.22
C LEU A 412 -4.28 2.30 -15.53
N THR A 413 -3.12 2.59 -16.13
CA THR A 413 -2.81 3.92 -16.71
C THR A 413 -3.87 4.30 -17.76
N GLN A 414 -3.98 5.57 -18.15
CA GLN A 414 -4.93 5.96 -19.21
C GLN A 414 -4.69 5.19 -20.51
N ARG A 415 -3.43 4.88 -20.82
CA ARG A 415 -3.03 4.05 -21.96
C ARG A 415 -3.47 2.59 -21.80
N GLU A 416 -3.23 1.98 -20.64
CA GLU A 416 -3.69 0.61 -20.35
C GLU A 416 -5.24 0.52 -20.34
N LYS A 417 -5.93 1.58 -19.89
CA LYS A 417 -7.40 1.69 -19.98
C LYS A 417 -7.87 1.74 -21.43
N GLN A 418 -7.15 2.43 -22.32
CA GLN A 418 -7.45 2.44 -23.75
C GLN A 418 -7.21 1.07 -24.40
N HIS A 419 -6.11 0.38 -24.07
CA HIS A 419 -5.83 -0.98 -24.53
C HIS A 419 -6.92 -1.96 -24.08
N LEU A 420 -7.29 -1.90 -22.80
CA LEU A 420 -8.36 -2.72 -22.26
C LEU A 420 -9.70 -2.43 -22.96
N LYS A 421 -10.03 -1.15 -23.21
CA LYS A 421 -11.23 -0.78 -23.99
C LYS A 421 -11.22 -1.37 -25.40
N ARG A 422 -10.06 -1.40 -26.07
CA ARG A 422 -9.90 -1.99 -27.41
C ARG A 422 -10.09 -3.51 -27.37
N ALA A 423 -9.43 -4.20 -26.45
CA ALA A 423 -9.60 -5.64 -26.27
C ALA A 423 -11.05 -5.99 -25.93
N ILE A 424 -11.70 -5.22 -25.05
CA ILE A 424 -13.13 -5.36 -24.76
C ILE A 424 -13.96 -5.19 -26.03
N LYS A 425 -13.74 -4.14 -26.83
CA LYS A 425 -14.48 -3.93 -28.08
C LYS A 425 -14.38 -5.13 -29.04
N TYR A 426 -13.21 -5.77 -29.11
CA TYR A 426 -12.96 -6.90 -30.00
C TYR A 426 -13.57 -8.21 -29.49
N TYR A 427 -13.35 -8.56 -28.22
CA TYR A 427 -13.76 -9.85 -27.66
C TYR A 427 -15.15 -9.85 -27.03
N GLN A 428 -15.74 -8.70 -26.73
CA GLN A 428 -17.07 -8.60 -26.13
C GLN A 428 -18.18 -9.26 -26.98
N PRO A 429 -18.21 -9.13 -28.33
CA PRO A 429 -19.20 -9.84 -29.16
C PRO A 429 -19.05 -11.36 -29.03
N VAL A 430 -17.81 -11.87 -29.09
CA VAL A 430 -17.50 -13.30 -28.96
C VAL A 430 -17.90 -13.81 -27.57
N LEU A 431 -17.57 -13.07 -26.52
CA LEU A 431 -17.92 -13.41 -25.15
C LEU A 431 -19.43 -13.38 -24.90
N LYS A 432 -20.17 -12.45 -25.51
CA LYS A 432 -21.63 -12.41 -25.43
C LYS A 432 -22.28 -13.60 -26.14
N GLN A 433 -21.69 -14.08 -27.23
CA GLN A 433 -22.18 -15.24 -27.97
C GLN A 433 -21.89 -16.56 -27.25
N ALA A 434 -20.68 -16.72 -26.70
CA ALA A 434 -20.27 -17.93 -25.98
C ALA A 434 -20.90 -18.01 -24.58
N GLY A 435 -21.00 -16.87 -23.89
CA GLY A 435 -21.45 -16.78 -22.49
C GLY A 435 -20.31 -16.91 -21.50
N VAL A 436 -20.28 -16.03 -20.49
CA VAL A 436 -19.21 -15.97 -19.48
C VAL A 436 -19.06 -17.29 -18.72
N SER A 437 -20.17 -17.94 -18.32
CA SER A 437 -20.10 -19.22 -17.58
C SER A 437 -19.43 -20.32 -18.38
N VAL A 438 -19.75 -20.42 -19.68
CA VAL A 438 -19.20 -21.44 -20.57
C VAL A 438 -17.69 -21.26 -20.74
N VAL A 439 -17.23 -20.02 -20.94
CA VAL A 439 -15.80 -19.70 -21.06
C VAL A 439 -15.05 -19.96 -19.74
N MET A 440 -15.65 -19.64 -18.60
CA MET A 440 -15.06 -19.96 -17.29
C MET A 440 -14.98 -21.46 -17.02
N GLU A 441 -15.98 -22.24 -17.45
CA GLU A 441 -15.98 -23.70 -17.37
C GLU A 441 -14.89 -24.31 -18.25
N ASP A 442 -14.73 -23.79 -19.48
CA ASP A 442 -13.67 -24.20 -20.41
C ASP A 442 -12.26 -23.91 -19.86
N LEU A 443 -12.05 -22.72 -19.29
CA LEU A 443 -10.81 -22.39 -18.58
C LEU A 443 -10.54 -23.37 -17.42
N ARG A 444 -11.56 -23.69 -16.62
CA ARG A 444 -11.41 -24.66 -15.52
C ARG A 444 -11.11 -26.08 -16.03
N ALA A 445 -11.72 -26.50 -17.14
CA ALA A 445 -11.45 -27.78 -17.77
C ALA A 445 -10.01 -27.84 -18.30
N THR A 446 -9.55 -26.79 -18.96
CA THR A 446 -8.16 -26.64 -19.43
C THR A 446 -7.16 -26.75 -18.28
N LEU A 447 -7.42 -26.07 -17.15
CA LEU A 447 -6.56 -26.17 -15.96
C LEU A 447 -6.55 -27.58 -15.37
N ALA A 448 -7.70 -28.27 -15.36
CA ALA A 448 -7.81 -29.64 -14.87
C ALA A 448 -7.05 -30.63 -15.78
N GLU A 449 -7.17 -30.50 -17.10
CA GLU A 449 -6.45 -31.34 -18.06
C GLU A 449 -4.93 -31.15 -17.94
N ARG A 450 -4.48 -29.90 -17.86
CA ARG A 450 -3.05 -29.58 -17.66
C ARG A 450 -2.50 -30.18 -16.37
N TYR A 451 -3.28 -30.13 -15.28
CA TYR A 451 -2.91 -30.78 -14.03
C TYR A 451 -2.87 -32.31 -14.16
N GLN A 452 -3.80 -32.92 -14.89
CA GLN A 452 -3.79 -34.38 -15.11
C GLN A 452 -2.58 -34.84 -15.93
N GLN A 453 -2.12 -34.02 -16.89
CA GLN A 453 -0.91 -34.30 -17.67
C GLN A 453 0.37 -34.21 -16.84
N ASN A 454 0.40 -33.32 -15.84
CA ASN A 454 1.54 -33.14 -14.94
C ASN A 454 1.05 -32.90 -13.50
N PRO A 455 0.64 -33.95 -12.76
CA PRO A 455 0.07 -33.76 -11.43
C PRO A 455 1.15 -33.44 -10.39
N ALA A 456 0.74 -32.78 -9.30
CA ALA A 456 1.62 -32.64 -8.14
C ALA A 456 1.91 -34.02 -7.55
N THR A 457 3.16 -34.29 -7.19
CA THR A 457 3.58 -35.60 -6.68
C THR A 457 4.21 -35.49 -5.29
N VAL A 458 4.06 -36.55 -4.49
CA VAL A 458 4.72 -36.71 -3.19
C VAL A 458 5.32 -38.12 -3.09
N PHE A 459 6.45 -38.26 -2.41
CA PHE A 459 7.03 -39.58 -2.16
C PHE A 459 6.43 -40.20 -0.89
N ILE A 460 6.00 -41.45 -1.00
CA ILE A 460 5.53 -42.26 0.14
C ILE A 460 6.54 -43.37 0.39
N ASP A 461 6.93 -43.52 1.66
CA ASP A 461 7.81 -44.60 2.11
C ASP A 461 6.96 -45.81 2.51
N ASN A 462 7.00 -46.85 1.66
CA ASN A 462 6.41 -48.14 1.96
C ASN A 462 7.52 -49.13 2.27
N GLN A 463 7.81 -49.32 3.55
CA GLN A 463 8.77 -50.33 4.03
C GLN A 463 10.19 -50.20 3.43
N GLY A 464 10.65 -48.97 3.18
CA GLY A 464 11.99 -48.68 2.66
C GLY A 464 12.06 -48.41 1.15
N GLU A 465 10.95 -48.57 0.42
CA GLU A 465 10.85 -48.22 -1.00
C GLU A 465 10.06 -46.92 -1.19
N LYS A 466 10.74 -45.88 -1.72
CA LYS A 466 10.13 -44.58 -2.01
C LYS A 466 9.38 -44.64 -3.34
N THR A 467 8.06 -44.62 -3.28
CA THR A 467 7.19 -44.59 -4.47
C THR A 467 6.59 -43.19 -4.65
N SER A 468 6.51 -42.71 -5.89
CA SER A 468 5.89 -41.41 -6.20
C SER A 468 4.38 -41.57 -6.32
N LEU A 469 3.62 -40.83 -5.52
CA LEU A 469 2.17 -40.76 -5.59
C LEU A 469 1.75 -39.46 -6.31
N ALA A 470 0.98 -39.60 -7.39
CA ALA A 470 0.28 -38.48 -8.01
C ALA A 470 -0.92 -38.06 -7.16
N LEU A 471 -0.98 -36.77 -6.85
CA LEU A 471 -2.03 -36.19 -6.01
C LEU A 471 -3.30 -35.91 -6.84
N PRO A 472 -4.50 -36.14 -6.29
CA PRO A 472 -5.75 -35.87 -6.99
C PRO A 472 -6.05 -34.38 -7.12
N LEU A 473 -6.93 -34.00 -8.05
CA LEU A 473 -7.29 -32.60 -8.26
C LEU A 473 -8.20 -32.05 -7.14
N ASP A 474 -9.20 -32.83 -6.73
CA ASP A 474 -10.25 -32.39 -5.81
C ASP A 474 -9.92 -32.72 -4.34
N TRP A 475 -10.54 -31.95 -3.44
CA TRP A 475 -10.27 -32.05 -2.01
C TRP A 475 -10.81 -33.34 -1.38
N GLY A 476 -11.95 -33.84 -1.86
CA GLY A 476 -12.55 -35.07 -1.33
C GLY A 476 -11.62 -36.27 -1.56
N SER A 477 -11.21 -36.46 -2.81
CA SER A 477 -10.24 -37.49 -3.20
C SER A 477 -8.91 -37.34 -2.46
N PHE A 478 -8.46 -36.10 -2.18
CA PHE A 478 -7.26 -35.88 -1.38
C PHE A 478 -7.43 -36.32 0.08
N GLN A 479 -8.60 -36.08 0.69
CA GLN A 479 -8.90 -36.53 2.05
C GLN A 479 -8.97 -38.06 2.16
N ASP A 480 -9.45 -38.73 1.11
CA ASP A 480 -9.57 -40.19 1.02
C ASP A 480 -8.21 -40.92 0.92
N LEU A 481 -7.11 -40.20 0.68
CA LEU A 481 -5.76 -40.79 0.68
C LEU A 481 -5.25 -41.17 2.08
N HIS A 482 -5.84 -40.64 3.16
CA HIS A 482 -5.48 -40.93 4.55
C HIS A 482 -3.96 -40.90 4.85
N LEU A 483 -3.26 -39.89 4.31
CA LEU A 483 -1.80 -39.74 4.44
C LEU A 483 -1.38 -39.48 5.90
N ASP A 484 -0.19 -39.95 6.27
CA ASP A 484 0.44 -39.59 7.55
C ASP A 484 0.79 -38.08 7.59
N GLU A 485 0.98 -37.53 8.79
CA GLU A 485 1.21 -36.10 8.99
C GLU A 485 2.40 -35.51 8.19
N SER A 486 3.49 -36.27 8.02
CA SER A 486 4.67 -35.81 7.29
C SER A 486 4.40 -35.74 5.78
N THR A 487 3.82 -36.83 5.25
CA THR A 487 3.43 -36.93 3.84
C THR A 487 2.31 -35.94 3.50
N TYR A 488 1.32 -35.76 4.38
CA TYR A 488 0.24 -34.78 4.24
C TYR A 488 0.78 -33.35 4.10
N ARG A 489 1.72 -32.94 4.97
CA ARG A 489 2.36 -31.62 4.88
C ARG A 489 3.15 -31.46 3.59
N SER A 490 3.80 -32.51 3.13
CA SER A 490 4.58 -32.50 1.89
C SER A 490 3.68 -32.43 0.66
N ALA A 491 2.55 -33.14 0.68
CA ALA A 491 1.51 -33.07 -0.35
C ALA A 491 0.88 -31.68 -0.44
N LEU A 492 0.57 -31.04 0.70
CA LEU A 492 0.10 -29.66 0.72
C LEU A 492 1.12 -28.70 0.10
N LYS A 493 2.41 -28.83 0.45
CA LYS A 493 3.47 -28.02 -0.19
C LYS A 493 3.52 -28.24 -1.70
N ALA A 494 3.41 -29.47 -2.17
CA ALA A 494 3.39 -29.80 -3.59
C ALA A 494 2.20 -29.13 -4.31
N TYR A 495 1.00 -29.16 -3.73
CA TYR A 495 -0.17 -28.42 -4.26
C TYR A 495 0.05 -26.91 -4.28
N TYR A 496 0.68 -26.36 -3.25
CA TYR A 496 0.94 -24.93 -3.12
C TYR A 496 1.97 -24.41 -4.13
N GLN A 497 2.91 -25.26 -4.55
CA GLN A 497 3.90 -24.94 -5.57
C GLN A 497 3.37 -25.17 -6.99
N HIS A 498 2.32 -25.95 -7.16
CA HIS A 498 1.78 -26.32 -8.47
C HIS A 498 0.89 -25.23 -9.07
N LYS A 499 1.35 -24.55 -10.11
CA LYS A 499 0.69 -23.36 -10.68
C LYS A 499 -0.70 -23.66 -11.27
N ASP A 500 -0.86 -24.72 -12.06
CA ASP A 500 -2.18 -25.03 -12.66
C ASP A 500 -3.23 -25.36 -11.58
N HIS A 501 -2.86 -26.13 -10.55
CA HIS A 501 -3.73 -26.39 -9.40
C HIS A 501 -4.04 -25.11 -8.62
N CYS A 502 -3.04 -24.27 -8.34
CA CYS A 502 -3.25 -22.97 -7.69
C CYS A 502 -4.25 -22.09 -8.45
N ALA A 503 -4.10 -21.97 -9.78
CA ALA A 503 -5.03 -21.22 -10.61
C ALA A 503 -6.45 -21.85 -10.60
N TRP A 504 -6.54 -23.17 -10.64
CA TRP A 504 -7.82 -23.90 -10.56
C TRP A 504 -8.51 -23.67 -9.21
N ARG A 505 -7.77 -23.68 -8.10
CA ARG A 505 -8.27 -23.39 -6.75
C ARG A 505 -8.69 -21.94 -6.58
N TYR A 506 -7.97 -21.00 -7.19
CA TYR A 506 -8.36 -19.58 -7.21
C TYR A 506 -9.78 -19.39 -7.79
N LEU A 507 -10.12 -20.17 -8.84
CA LEU A 507 -11.42 -20.15 -9.51
C LEU A 507 -12.46 -21.13 -8.93
N SER A 508 -12.24 -21.66 -7.72
CA SER A 508 -13.12 -22.64 -7.07
C SER A 508 -14.01 -22.03 -5.99
N ARG A 509 -15.27 -22.47 -5.95
CA ARG A 509 -16.27 -22.11 -4.93
C ARG A 509 -16.95 -23.39 -4.41
N PRO A 510 -16.78 -23.75 -3.12
CA PRO A 510 -15.80 -23.20 -2.17
C PRO A 510 -14.36 -23.61 -2.52
N ASN A 511 -13.36 -22.92 -1.95
CA ASN A 511 -11.94 -23.30 -2.01
C ASN A 511 -11.50 -23.83 -0.62
N PRO A 512 -11.39 -25.15 -0.42
CA PRO A 512 -11.01 -25.73 0.87
C PRO A 512 -9.52 -25.59 1.22
N TRP A 513 -8.65 -25.18 0.29
CA TRP A 513 -7.21 -24.99 0.53
C TRP A 513 -6.85 -23.61 1.10
N MET A 514 -7.85 -22.80 1.47
CA MET A 514 -7.63 -21.44 1.95
C MET A 514 -7.02 -21.38 3.34
N HIS A 515 -6.18 -20.37 3.55
CA HIS A 515 -5.62 -20.11 4.87
C HIS A 515 -6.71 -19.62 5.85
N LYS A 516 -6.68 -20.12 7.09
CA LYS A 516 -7.63 -19.72 8.16
C LYS A 516 -7.80 -18.20 8.35
N ASN A 517 -6.70 -17.46 8.19
CA ASN A 517 -6.62 -16.00 8.37
C ASN A 517 -6.63 -15.22 7.04
N ALA A 518 -7.06 -15.82 5.92
CA ALA A 518 -7.19 -15.08 4.67
C ALA A 518 -8.23 -13.95 4.82
N LYS A 519 -7.84 -12.71 4.48
CA LYS A 519 -8.61 -11.49 4.79
C LYS A 519 -9.52 -11.01 3.64
N TYR A 520 -9.15 -11.29 2.39
CA TYR A 520 -9.81 -10.76 1.18
C TYR A 520 -10.59 -11.87 0.46
N VAL A 521 -11.60 -12.40 1.13
CA VAL A 521 -12.25 -13.65 0.72
C VAL A 521 -13.75 -13.58 0.95
N ASN A 522 -14.52 -14.24 0.10
CA ASN A 522 -15.94 -14.48 0.32
C ASN A 522 -16.12 -15.61 1.34
N VAL A 523 -17.13 -15.50 2.20
CA VAL A 523 -17.46 -16.49 3.23
C VAL A 523 -18.91 -16.91 3.05
N ASN A 524 -19.19 -18.22 3.05
CA ASN A 524 -20.57 -18.70 2.99
C ASN A 524 -21.32 -18.27 4.27
N PRO A 525 -22.45 -17.54 4.16
CA PRO A 525 -23.25 -17.16 5.32
C PRO A 525 -23.81 -18.37 6.09
N ASP A 526 -24.07 -19.48 5.40
CA ASP A 526 -24.64 -20.70 6.01
C ASP A 526 -23.56 -21.62 6.60
N ASN A 527 -22.30 -21.48 6.17
CA ASN A 527 -21.18 -22.27 6.65
C ASN A 527 -19.88 -21.45 6.68
N THR A 528 -19.52 -20.89 7.85
CA THR A 528 -18.34 -20.02 7.98
C THR A 528 -16.99 -20.70 7.71
N ALA A 529 -16.96 -22.03 7.60
CA ALA A 529 -15.78 -22.78 7.19
C ALA A 529 -15.55 -22.74 5.67
N GLU A 530 -16.59 -22.50 4.88
CA GLU A 530 -16.50 -22.36 3.43
C GLU A 530 -16.11 -20.94 3.03
N LYS A 531 -14.97 -20.83 2.35
CA LYS A 531 -14.42 -19.57 1.85
C LYS A 531 -14.00 -19.74 0.40
N TRP A 532 -13.99 -18.64 -0.37
CA TRP A 532 -13.41 -18.61 -1.72
C TRP A 532 -12.88 -17.21 -2.07
N SER A 533 -12.08 -17.11 -3.12
CA SER A 533 -11.54 -15.85 -3.63
C SER A 533 -12.65 -14.97 -4.23
N THR A 534 -12.43 -13.66 -4.31
CA THR A 534 -13.37 -12.68 -4.90
C THR A 534 -13.40 -12.69 -6.44
N PHE A 535 -13.07 -13.82 -7.08
CA PHE A 535 -12.91 -13.92 -8.53
C PHE A 535 -14.21 -13.69 -9.32
N GLU A 536 -15.37 -13.85 -8.67
CA GLU A 536 -16.70 -13.75 -9.27
C GLU A 536 -16.92 -12.40 -9.99
N GLU A 537 -16.45 -11.30 -9.40
CA GLU A 537 -16.56 -9.96 -10.00
C GLU A 537 -15.67 -9.78 -11.25
N TYR A 538 -14.65 -10.62 -11.40
CA TYR A 538 -13.71 -10.57 -12.51
C TYR A 538 -14.00 -11.61 -13.58
N GLN A 539 -14.99 -12.49 -13.43
CA GLN A 539 -15.31 -13.52 -14.42
C GLN A 539 -15.43 -12.98 -15.86
N PRO A 540 -16.11 -11.84 -16.12
CA PRO A 540 -16.16 -11.29 -17.46
C PRO A 540 -14.79 -10.87 -18.00
N LEU A 541 -13.93 -10.31 -17.14
CA LEU A 541 -12.57 -9.88 -17.51
C LEU A 541 -11.66 -11.09 -17.73
N ILE A 542 -11.67 -12.06 -16.82
CA ILE A 542 -10.91 -13.31 -16.92
C ILE A 542 -11.30 -14.06 -18.20
N SER A 543 -12.59 -14.18 -18.48
CA SER A 543 -13.09 -14.84 -19.69
C SER A 543 -12.64 -14.13 -20.96
N MET A 544 -12.71 -12.80 -20.98
CA MET A 544 -12.25 -12.00 -22.13
C MET A 544 -10.75 -12.18 -22.38
N LEU A 545 -9.95 -12.14 -21.32
CA LEU A 545 -8.50 -12.32 -21.41
C LEU A 545 -8.14 -13.75 -21.81
N TYR A 546 -8.85 -14.75 -21.28
CA TYR A 546 -8.65 -16.14 -21.67
C TYR A 546 -8.92 -16.34 -23.17
N LEU A 547 -10.03 -15.80 -23.70
CA LEU A 547 -10.30 -15.80 -25.15
C LEU A 547 -9.14 -15.17 -25.93
N ALA A 548 -8.62 -14.03 -25.45
CA ALA A 548 -7.49 -13.36 -26.09
C ALA A 548 -6.19 -14.18 -26.08
N VAL A 549 -5.94 -14.91 -25.00
CA VAL A 549 -4.76 -15.77 -24.86
C VAL A 549 -4.85 -16.97 -25.80
N THR A 550 -6.03 -17.57 -25.91
CA THR A 550 -6.31 -18.73 -26.77
C THR A 550 -6.56 -18.39 -28.23
N ASP A 551 -6.64 -17.10 -28.59
CA ASP A 551 -6.91 -16.68 -29.96
C ASP A 551 -5.74 -17.07 -30.88
N GLN A 552 -6.03 -17.99 -31.81
CA GLN A 552 -5.10 -18.46 -32.85
C GLN A 552 -5.18 -17.61 -34.13
N THR A 553 -6.20 -16.76 -34.26
CA THR A 553 -6.43 -15.92 -35.44
C THR A 553 -5.55 -14.67 -35.44
N ILE A 554 -5.10 -14.23 -34.27
CA ILE A 554 -4.18 -13.10 -34.11
C ILE A 554 -2.76 -13.64 -33.86
N PRO A 555 -1.82 -13.42 -34.80
CA PRO A 555 -0.43 -13.82 -34.61
C PRO A 555 0.16 -13.14 -33.37
N SER A 556 0.82 -13.92 -32.52
CA SER A 556 1.62 -13.39 -31.42
C SER A 556 2.78 -12.54 -31.93
N ILE A 557 3.23 -11.61 -31.10
CA ILE A 557 4.45 -10.83 -31.30
C ILE A 557 5.46 -11.12 -30.17
N ASP A 558 6.70 -10.62 -30.31
CA ASP A 558 7.79 -10.79 -29.34
C ASP A 558 8.15 -12.25 -29.01
N HIS A 559 8.17 -13.11 -30.03
CA HIS A 559 8.50 -14.55 -29.91
C HIS A 559 7.56 -15.38 -29.01
N HIS A 560 6.39 -14.85 -28.63
CA HIS A 560 5.40 -15.61 -27.87
C HIS A 560 4.65 -16.60 -28.76
N THR A 561 4.38 -17.82 -28.28
CA THR A 561 3.38 -18.74 -28.86
C THR A 561 2.08 -18.69 -28.06
N VAL A 562 0.97 -19.17 -28.64
CA VAL A 562 -0.31 -19.34 -27.92
C VAL A 562 -0.11 -20.11 -26.62
N GLU A 563 0.73 -21.16 -26.63
CA GLU A 563 1.06 -21.97 -25.46
C GLU A 563 1.84 -21.19 -24.39
N THR A 564 2.83 -20.38 -24.78
CA THR A 564 3.58 -19.56 -23.81
C THR A 564 2.70 -18.46 -23.19
N ARG A 565 1.77 -17.86 -23.96
CA ARG A 565 0.80 -16.90 -23.42
C ARG A 565 -0.15 -17.57 -22.44
N LEU A 566 -0.66 -18.75 -22.79
CA LEU A 566 -1.53 -19.53 -21.92
C LEU A 566 -0.82 -19.91 -20.61
N THR A 567 0.43 -20.33 -20.70
CA THR A 567 1.24 -20.63 -19.52
C THR A 567 1.46 -19.39 -18.66
N HIS A 568 1.76 -18.23 -19.26
CA HIS A 568 1.91 -16.99 -18.51
C HIS A 568 0.59 -16.54 -17.85
N PHE A 569 -0.53 -16.61 -18.57
CA PHE A 569 -1.86 -16.31 -18.05
C PHE A 569 -2.20 -17.15 -16.81
N ILE A 570 -1.94 -18.46 -16.87
CA ILE A 570 -2.16 -19.39 -15.76
C ILE A 570 -1.23 -19.07 -14.58
N ASN A 571 0.01 -18.69 -14.85
CA ASN A 571 0.96 -18.27 -13.81
C ASN A 571 0.45 -17.03 -13.05
N GLU A 572 -0.07 -16.03 -13.75
CA GLU A 572 -0.63 -14.83 -13.11
C GLU A 572 -1.89 -15.16 -12.28
N LEU A 573 -2.76 -16.04 -12.77
CA LEU A 573 -3.91 -16.53 -11.99
C LEU A 573 -3.47 -17.26 -10.71
N ALA A 574 -2.44 -18.09 -10.79
CA ALA A 574 -1.87 -18.78 -9.64
C ALA A 574 -1.29 -17.80 -8.61
N LEU A 575 -0.58 -16.76 -9.07
CA LEU A 575 -0.01 -15.72 -8.22
C LEU A 575 -1.10 -14.90 -7.52
N ILE A 576 -2.21 -14.60 -8.20
CA ILE A 576 -3.34 -13.90 -7.58
C ILE A 576 -3.87 -14.71 -6.38
N GLY A 577 -3.93 -16.03 -6.47
CA GLY A 577 -4.35 -16.91 -5.37
C GLY A 577 -3.37 -16.97 -4.18
N ARG A 578 -2.09 -16.64 -4.39
CA ARG A 578 -1.01 -16.78 -3.39
C ARG A 578 -0.34 -15.47 -2.96
N ALA A 579 -0.86 -14.32 -3.39
CA ALA A 579 -0.19 -13.02 -3.22
C ALA A 579 0.25 -12.73 -1.78
N HIS A 580 -0.60 -12.97 -0.78
CA HIS A 580 -0.31 -12.68 0.64
C HIS A 580 0.39 -13.83 1.39
N ASN A 581 0.86 -14.84 0.67
CA ASN A 581 1.77 -15.83 1.24
C ASN A 581 3.23 -15.33 1.29
N TRP A 582 3.53 -14.24 0.58
CA TRP A 582 4.86 -13.62 0.48
C TRP A 582 5.10 -12.48 1.47
N ASP A 583 4.14 -12.13 2.34
CA ASP A 583 4.21 -11.03 3.33
C ASP A 583 5.29 -11.22 4.44
N LYS A 584 6.16 -12.24 4.35
CA LYS A 584 7.17 -12.56 5.36
C LYS A 584 8.57 -12.50 4.79
N THR A 585 9.48 -11.93 5.57
CA THR A 585 10.91 -11.81 5.29
C THR A 585 11.74 -12.86 6.05
N ARG A 586 12.88 -13.23 5.48
CA ARG A 586 13.99 -13.96 6.10
C ARG A 586 15.31 -13.28 5.70
N ILE A 587 16.36 -13.44 6.51
CA ILE A 587 17.67 -12.89 6.19
C ILE A 587 18.53 -13.99 5.59
N ILE A 588 19.07 -13.76 4.40
CA ILE A 588 20.09 -14.60 3.76
C ILE A 588 21.43 -13.88 3.87
N ALA A 589 22.45 -14.58 4.32
CA ALA A 589 23.83 -14.11 4.25
C ALA A 589 24.34 -14.33 2.82
N ASP A 590 24.75 -13.27 2.14
CA ASP A 590 25.55 -13.40 0.93
C ASP A 590 27.00 -13.71 1.32
N ASP A 591 27.71 -14.47 0.49
CA ASP A 591 29.10 -14.94 0.73
C ASP A 591 30.13 -13.79 0.66
N GLY A 592 29.66 -12.53 0.71
CA GLY A 592 30.42 -11.29 0.77
C GLY A 592 29.66 -10.18 1.52
N GLN A 593 29.67 -10.22 2.84
CA GLN A 593 29.40 -9.09 3.78
C GLN A 593 28.09 -8.27 3.67
N GLN A 594 27.10 -8.62 2.84
CA GLN A 594 25.76 -8.02 2.90
C GLN A 594 24.68 -9.06 3.26
N SER A 595 23.94 -8.77 4.32
CA SER A 595 22.74 -9.52 4.69
C SER A 595 21.58 -9.07 3.80
N ILE A 596 21.16 -9.93 2.87
CA ILE A 596 20.01 -9.66 2.00
C ILE A 596 18.75 -10.12 2.74
N THR A 597 17.78 -9.23 2.90
CA THR A 597 16.45 -9.61 3.39
C THR A 597 15.65 -10.13 2.20
N GLU A 598 15.33 -11.42 2.19
CA GLU A 598 14.55 -12.09 1.17
C GLU A 598 13.15 -12.41 1.71
N GLU A 599 12.13 -12.03 0.97
CA GLU A 599 10.74 -12.45 1.23
C GLU A 599 10.42 -13.75 0.52
N TYR A 600 9.61 -14.61 1.14
CA TYR A 600 9.34 -15.96 0.64
C TYR A 600 7.87 -16.35 0.75
N ASP A 601 7.40 -17.19 -0.19
CA ASP A 601 6.11 -17.88 -0.04
C ASP A 601 6.16 -18.78 1.20
N ASP A 602 5.32 -18.53 2.19
CA ASP A 602 5.32 -19.32 3.42
C ASP A 602 4.79 -20.76 3.26
N LEU A 603 4.41 -21.15 2.02
CA LEU A 603 3.89 -22.46 1.61
C LEU A 603 2.76 -22.92 2.54
N LYS A 604 1.92 -21.97 2.95
CA LYS A 604 0.66 -22.24 3.66
C LYS A 604 -0.52 -22.12 2.70
N GLY A 605 -1.71 -22.34 3.27
CA GLY A 605 -2.98 -22.24 2.54
C GLY A 605 -3.12 -20.92 1.77
N ASP A 606 -4.00 -20.93 0.79
CA ASP A 606 -4.15 -19.84 -0.17
C ASP A 606 -4.59 -18.54 0.52
N ARG A 607 -3.91 -17.44 0.17
CA ARG A 607 -4.24 -16.07 0.61
C ARG A 607 -4.29 -15.16 -0.62
N PRO A 608 -5.48 -15.02 -1.24
CA PRO A 608 -5.60 -14.29 -2.49
C PRO A 608 -5.34 -12.79 -2.31
N SER A 609 -4.91 -12.15 -3.40
CA SER A 609 -4.66 -10.71 -3.50
C SER A 609 -5.85 -9.86 -3.03
N CYS A 610 -5.57 -8.67 -2.53
CA CYS A 610 -6.62 -7.66 -2.33
C CYS A 610 -7.29 -7.31 -3.67
N PHE A 611 -8.57 -6.94 -3.59
CA PHE A 611 -9.45 -6.58 -4.72
C PHE A 611 -8.80 -5.60 -5.72
N SER A 612 -8.01 -4.65 -5.20
CA SER A 612 -7.34 -3.63 -6.00
C SER A 612 -6.23 -4.17 -6.92
N GLY A 613 -5.47 -5.19 -6.50
CA GLY A 613 -4.34 -5.72 -7.27
C GLY A 613 -4.71 -6.71 -8.39
N VAL A 614 -5.90 -7.32 -8.31
CA VAL A 614 -6.34 -8.38 -9.25
C VAL A 614 -6.45 -7.85 -10.68
N LYS A 615 -7.05 -6.67 -10.86
CA LYS A 615 -7.34 -6.10 -12.19
C LYS A 615 -6.08 -5.79 -13.00
N ARG A 616 -5.01 -5.32 -12.35
CA ARG A 616 -3.74 -5.01 -13.02
C ARG A 616 -2.98 -6.27 -13.42
N ARG A 617 -2.90 -7.27 -12.55
CA ARG A 617 -2.30 -8.57 -12.87
C ARG A 617 -3.03 -9.28 -14.01
N LEU A 618 -4.36 -9.25 -13.98
CA LEU A 618 -5.17 -9.76 -15.09
C LEU A 618 -4.86 -9.02 -16.40
N PHE A 619 -4.73 -7.69 -16.40
CA PHE A 619 -4.37 -6.97 -17.62
C PHE A 619 -3.00 -7.37 -18.20
N GLN A 620 -2.00 -7.60 -17.34
CA GLN A 620 -0.64 -7.99 -17.75
C GLN A 620 -0.52 -9.47 -18.17
N SER A 621 -1.54 -10.27 -17.90
CA SER A 621 -1.52 -11.73 -18.11
C SER A 621 -1.54 -12.18 -19.58
N VAL A 622 -1.62 -11.26 -20.55
CA VAL A 622 -1.70 -11.54 -21.99
C VAL A 622 -0.51 -10.93 -22.73
N PRO A 623 0.73 -11.40 -22.49
CA PRO A 623 1.91 -10.87 -23.15
C PRO A 623 1.89 -11.16 -24.65
N GLY A 624 2.47 -10.28 -25.46
CA GLY A 624 2.64 -10.50 -26.90
C GLY A 624 1.33 -10.56 -27.71
N HIS A 625 0.23 -10.01 -27.18
CA HIS A 625 -1.03 -9.88 -27.93
C HIS A 625 -1.20 -8.45 -28.44
N PRO A 626 -1.41 -8.21 -29.75
CA PRO A 626 -1.43 -6.87 -30.36
C PRO A 626 -2.43 -5.85 -29.78
N CYS A 627 -3.48 -6.31 -29.10
CA CYS A 627 -4.41 -5.40 -28.36
C CYS A 627 -3.88 -4.93 -26.99
N PHE A 628 -2.80 -5.54 -26.49
CA PHE A 628 -2.21 -5.28 -25.17
C PHE A 628 -0.75 -4.81 -25.26
N THR A 629 -0.10 -4.93 -26.43
CA THR A 629 1.28 -4.49 -26.69
C THR A 629 1.32 -3.19 -27.50
N ILE A 630 2.22 -2.27 -27.14
CA ILE A 630 2.56 -1.08 -27.93
C ILE A 630 3.59 -1.49 -28.99
N PRO A 631 3.40 -1.22 -30.28
CA PRO A 631 4.46 -1.42 -31.24
C PRO A 631 5.56 -0.38 -30.95
N GLY A 632 6.68 -0.82 -30.36
CA GLY A 632 7.88 0.00 -30.30
C GLY A 632 8.44 0.28 -31.70
N GLU A 633 9.42 1.18 -31.79
CA GLU A 633 10.11 1.47 -33.06
C GLU A 633 10.69 0.19 -33.68
N GLU A 634 11.14 -0.75 -32.83
CA GLU A 634 11.63 -2.06 -33.25
C GLU A 634 10.57 -2.92 -33.94
N ILE A 635 9.35 -2.96 -33.38
CA ILE A 635 8.24 -3.75 -33.91
C ILE A 635 7.80 -3.18 -35.26
N ILE A 636 7.67 -1.85 -35.37
CA ILE A 636 7.35 -1.20 -36.64
C ILE A 636 8.45 -1.48 -37.69
N ARG A 637 9.72 -1.43 -37.27
CA ARG A 637 10.85 -1.75 -38.15
C ARG A 637 10.82 -3.20 -38.65
N GLN A 638 10.52 -4.16 -37.79
CA GLN A 638 10.36 -5.56 -38.18
C GLN A 638 9.20 -5.76 -39.16
N GLU A 639 8.05 -5.13 -38.92
CA GLU A 639 6.90 -5.17 -39.85
C GLU A 639 7.25 -4.60 -41.22
N ILE A 640 8.02 -3.50 -41.26
CA ILE A 640 8.55 -2.92 -42.51
C ILE A 640 9.45 -3.95 -43.21
N HIS A 641 10.37 -4.58 -42.49
CA HIS A 641 11.29 -5.56 -43.07
C HIS A 641 10.56 -6.77 -43.68
N GLU A 642 9.56 -7.32 -42.97
CA GLU A 642 8.76 -8.45 -43.46
C GLU A 642 7.93 -8.07 -44.68
N PHE A 643 7.29 -6.90 -44.65
CA PHE A 643 6.51 -6.38 -45.78
C PHE A 643 7.37 -6.18 -47.03
N VAL A 644 8.54 -5.55 -46.89
CA VAL A 644 9.46 -5.28 -48.00
C VAL A 644 9.99 -6.58 -48.59
N ARG A 645 10.44 -7.54 -47.76
CA ARG A 645 10.89 -8.85 -48.25
C ARG A 645 9.79 -9.59 -49.01
N LYS A 646 8.57 -9.61 -48.46
CA LYS A 646 7.43 -10.25 -49.12
C LYS A 646 7.13 -9.60 -50.47
N HIS A 647 7.12 -8.27 -50.56
CA HIS A 647 6.89 -7.55 -51.81
C HIS A 647 7.95 -7.87 -52.86
N PHE A 648 9.25 -7.89 -52.52
CA PHE A 648 10.30 -8.22 -53.48
C PHE A 648 10.24 -9.68 -53.93
N LYS A 649 9.93 -10.61 -53.02
CA LYS A 649 9.70 -12.02 -53.38
C LYS A 649 8.58 -12.19 -54.40
N GLU A 650 7.50 -11.41 -54.29
CA GLU A 650 6.35 -11.46 -55.21
C GLU A 650 6.60 -10.68 -56.52
N SER A 651 7.36 -9.59 -56.46
CA SER A 651 7.57 -8.67 -57.59
C SER A 651 8.74 -9.07 -58.49
N ILE A 652 9.69 -9.88 -58.00
CA ILE A 652 10.80 -10.42 -58.78
C ILE A 652 10.41 -11.82 -59.27
N HIS A 653 10.18 -11.94 -60.57
CA HIS A 653 9.75 -13.17 -61.24
C HIS A 653 10.57 -13.41 -62.51
N ASP A 654 10.47 -14.60 -63.11
CA ASP A 654 11.39 -15.04 -64.18
C ASP A 654 11.49 -14.05 -65.37
N ALA A 655 10.42 -13.32 -65.68
CA ALA A 655 10.40 -12.36 -66.79
C ALA A 655 11.15 -11.03 -66.53
N ASN A 656 11.35 -10.60 -65.28
CA ASN A 656 12.03 -9.34 -64.94
C ASN A 656 13.34 -9.55 -64.16
N ARG A 657 13.57 -10.76 -63.61
CA ARG A 657 14.71 -11.10 -62.76
C ARG A 657 16.06 -10.75 -63.39
N GLU A 658 16.26 -11.13 -64.65
CA GLU A 658 17.55 -10.89 -65.35
C GLU A 658 17.85 -9.40 -65.49
N ALA A 659 16.85 -8.60 -65.89
CA ALA A 659 16.99 -7.15 -66.04
C ALA A 659 17.25 -6.45 -64.70
N VAL A 660 16.53 -6.85 -63.64
CA VAL A 660 16.74 -6.32 -62.29
C VAL A 660 18.11 -6.72 -61.75
N LYS A 661 18.57 -7.95 -62.02
CA LYS A 661 19.88 -8.45 -61.60
C LYS A 661 21.03 -7.67 -62.25
N ILE A 662 20.98 -7.46 -63.57
CA ILE A 662 21.98 -6.66 -64.29
C ILE A 662 22.05 -5.24 -63.71
N ALA A 663 20.90 -4.61 -63.50
CA ALA A 663 20.82 -3.26 -62.92
C ALA A 663 21.32 -3.20 -61.46
N TRP A 664 21.11 -4.27 -60.68
CA TRP A 664 21.61 -4.41 -59.32
C TRP A 664 23.14 -4.55 -59.30
N ASP A 665 23.68 -5.51 -60.06
CA ASP A 665 25.11 -5.83 -60.13
C ASP A 665 25.95 -4.65 -60.61
N LYS A 666 25.45 -3.86 -61.58
CA LYS A 666 26.15 -2.65 -62.06
C LYS A 666 26.49 -1.68 -60.93
N GLY A 667 25.61 -1.46 -59.96
CA GLY A 667 25.94 -0.58 -58.83
C GLY A 667 26.90 -1.19 -57.82
N ILE A 668 26.93 -2.52 -57.69
CA ILE A 668 27.94 -3.20 -56.85
C ILE A 668 29.33 -3.07 -57.51
N LEU A 669 29.36 -3.17 -58.84
CA LEU A 669 30.57 -3.06 -59.66
C LEU A 669 30.99 -1.61 -59.94
N LEU A 670 30.24 -0.62 -59.44
CA LEU A 670 30.44 0.82 -59.68
C LEU A 670 30.41 1.20 -61.17
N GLU A 671 29.59 0.50 -61.95
CA GLU A 671 29.29 0.79 -63.35
C GLU A 671 28.06 1.70 -63.49
N ASP A 672 28.06 2.56 -64.51
CA ASP A 672 26.95 3.47 -64.79
C ASP A 672 25.68 2.70 -65.22
N ARG A 673 24.55 3.02 -64.58
CA ARG A 673 23.23 2.47 -64.91
C ARG A 673 22.58 3.26 -66.05
N THR A 674 22.09 2.55 -67.08
CA THR A 674 21.33 3.13 -68.20
C THR A 674 19.89 3.45 -67.82
N ASP A 675 19.18 4.18 -68.68
CA ASP A 675 17.76 4.45 -68.49
C ASP A 675 16.92 3.15 -68.44
N GLU A 676 17.31 2.10 -69.17
CA GLU A 676 16.65 0.79 -69.07
C GLU A 676 16.91 0.10 -67.73
N ASP A 677 18.11 0.22 -67.17
CA ASP A 677 18.44 -0.31 -65.85
C ASP A 677 17.57 0.35 -64.76
N TRP A 678 17.41 1.68 -64.83
CA TRP A 678 16.54 2.43 -63.91
C TRP A 678 15.06 2.08 -64.09
N GLN A 679 14.60 1.84 -65.32
CA GLN A 679 13.24 1.35 -65.56
C GLN A 679 13.00 -0.03 -64.94
N ALA A 680 13.97 -0.95 -65.03
CA ALA A 680 13.88 -2.27 -64.42
C ALA A 680 13.79 -2.20 -62.89
N LEU A 681 14.60 -1.35 -62.25
CA LEU A 681 14.58 -1.17 -60.79
C LEU A 681 13.29 -0.49 -60.31
N LYS A 682 12.80 0.53 -61.03
CA LYS A 682 11.56 1.24 -60.69
C LYS A 682 10.30 0.38 -60.94
N ALA A 683 10.36 -0.60 -61.83
CA ALA A 683 9.23 -1.49 -62.11
C ALA A 683 8.82 -2.37 -60.90
N ILE A 684 9.73 -2.58 -59.95
CA ILE A 684 9.49 -3.37 -58.73
C ILE A 684 9.35 -2.49 -57.47
N ASP A 685 9.23 -1.17 -57.64
CA ASP A 685 9.00 -0.26 -56.53
C ASP A 685 7.67 -0.53 -55.82
N ILE A 686 7.62 -0.16 -54.55
CA ILE A 686 6.42 -0.27 -53.74
C ILE A 686 5.49 0.89 -54.13
N SER A 687 4.33 0.57 -54.69
CA SER A 687 3.34 1.58 -55.06
C SER A 687 2.69 2.23 -53.84
N HIS A 688 2.19 3.46 -53.99
CA HIS A 688 1.43 4.14 -52.93
C HIS A 688 0.24 3.30 -52.44
N GLU A 689 -0.48 2.62 -53.34
CA GLU A 689 -1.62 1.76 -52.99
C GLU A 689 -1.21 0.56 -52.11
N LYS A 690 -0.06 -0.07 -52.40
CA LYS A 690 0.49 -1.16 -51.57
C LYS A 690 0.94 -0.65 -50.21
N LEU A 691 1.57 0.53 -50.16
CA LEU A 691 1.97 1.17 -48.91
C LEU A 691 0.77 1.56 -48.06
N ASP A 692 -0.29 2.10 -48.65
CA ASP A 692 -1.53 2.43 -47.95
C ASP A 692 -2.22 1.17 -47.41
N THR A 693 -2.19 0.07 -48.16
CA THR A 693 -2.69 -1.24 -47.70
C THR A 693 -1.90 -1.77 -46.51
N PHE A 694 -0.57 -1.61 -46.52
CA PHE A 694 0.30 -1.96 -45.39
C PHE A 694 0.05 -1.06 -44.17
N ILE A 695 -0.08 0.24 -44.35
CA ILE A 695 -0.43 1.16 -43.26
C ILE A 695 -1.81 0.81 -42.69
N HIS A 696 -2.78 0.45 -43.54
CA HIS A 696 -4.08 0.00 -43.08
C HIS A 696 -4.01 -1.30 -42.28
N SER A 697 -3.18 -2.26 -42.69
CA SER A 697 -2.97 -3.51 -41.94
C SER A 697 -2.28 -3.25 -40.59
N LEU A 698 -1.32 -2.33 -40.53
CA LEU A 698 -0.72 -1.87 -39.27
C LEU A 698 -1.76 -1.19 -38.37
N LYS A 699 -2.57 -0.27 -38.90
CA LYS A 699 -3.64 0.41 -38.15
C LYS A 699 -4.68 -0.58 -37.63
N TYR A 700 -4.98 -1.61 -38.42
CA TYR A 700 -5.85 -2.70 -38.00
C TYR A 700 -5.22 -3.52 -36.87
N LYS A 701 -3.95 -3.90 -37.01
CA LYS A 701 -3.20 -4.75 -36.06
C LYS A 701 -2.89 -4.02 -34.74
N TYR A 702 -2.46 -2.77 -34.79
CA TYR A 702 -1.94 -2.00 -33.63
C TYR A 702 -2.81 -0.82 -33.20
N GLY A 703 -3.81 -0.43 -33.99
CA GLY A 703 -4.71 0.69 -33.71
C GLY A 703 -4.25 1.99 -34.39
N ASP A 704 -5.20 2.79 -34.85
CA ASP A 704 -4.94 4.01 -35.65
C ASP A 704 -4.07 5.02 -34.88
N ASP A 705 -4.44 5.34 -33.64
CA ASP A 705 -3.73 6.32 -32.81
C ASP A 705 -2.27 5.93 -32.51
N GLN A 706 -1.97 4.62 -32.42
CA GLN A 706 -0.63 4.12 -32.12
C GLN A 706 0.29 4.15 -33.35
N VAL A 707 -0.25 3.74 -34.50
CA VAL A 707 0.48 3.80 -35.77
C VAL A 707 0.66 5.25 -36.23
N PHE A 708 -0.27 6.14 -35.86
CA PHE A 708 -0.18 7.57 -36.17
C PHE A 708 1.14 8.20 -35.69
N ILE A 709 1.64 7.80 -34.51
CA ILE A 709 2.91 8.28 -33.95
C ILE A 709 4.08 7.97 -34.90
N TYR A 710 4.06 6.80 -35.53
CA TYR A 710 5.10 6.34 -36.44
C TYR A 710 4.81 6.69 -37.91
N MET A 711 3.65 7.25 -38.23
CA MET A 711 3.20 7.46 -39.61
C MET A 711 4.18 8.32 -40.41
N ARG A 712 4.75 9.35 -39.78
CA ARG A 712 5.80 10.18 -40.37
C ARG A 712 7.06 9.38 -40.68
N SER A 713 7.55 8.60 -39.71
CA SER A 713 8.74 7.76 -39.86
C SER A 713 8.54 6.68 -40.94
N ILE A 714 7.38 6.04 -40.97
CA ILE A 714 7.02 5.05 -42.01
C ILE A 714 7.04 5.73 -43.39
N GLN A 715 6.35 6.87 -43.55
CA GLN A 715 6.31 7.60 -44.82
C GLN A 715 7.70 8.06 -45.28
N GLU A 716 8.53 8.59 -44.37
CA GLU A 716 9.91 8.99 -44.65
C GLU A 716 10.79 7.78 -45.03
N THR A 717 10.55 6.62 -44.41
CA THR A 717 11.28 5.38 -44.72
C THR A 717 11.03 4.92 -46.16
N PHE A 718 9.79 5.05 -46.67
CA PHE A 718 9.45 4.69 -48.06
C PHE A 718 9.61 5.85 -49.06
N ALA A 719 9.89 7.08 -48.62
CA ALA A 719 10.07 8.21 -49.54
C ALA A 719 11.34 8.05 -50.41
N LEU A 720 11.19 8.09 -51.73
CA LEU A 720 12.33 8.09 -52.67
C LEU A 720 12.83 9.52 -52.90
N ASN A 721 14.14 9.68 -53.11
CA ASN A 721 14.77 10.95 -53.46
C ASN A 721 15.76 10.74 -54.63
N ASP A 722 15.61 11.52 -55.69
CA ASP A 722 16.46 11.46 -56.88
C ASP A 722 17.89 12.00 -56.66
N ASP A 723 18.14 12.70 -55.55
CA ASP A 723 19.45 13.29 -55.22
C ASP A 723 20.52 12.25 -54.81
N ARG A 724 20.11 11.10 -54.27
CA ARG A 724 21.01 10.03 -53.81
C ARG A 724 20.71 8.75 -54.55
N GLU A 725 21.74 8.12 -55.11
CA GLU A 725 21.57 6.91 -55.93
C GLU A 725 20.85 5.77 -55.18
N ASN A 726 21.14 5.59 -53.89
CA ASN A 726 20.48 4.59 -53.05
C ASN A 726 19.01 4.89 -52.73
N ASP A 727 18.56 6.13 -52.89
CA ASP A 727 17.18 6.56 -52.61
C ASP A 727 16.34 6.67 -53.90
N ARG A 728 16.88 6.28 -55.07
CA ARG A 728 16.20 6.33 -56.38
C ARG A 728 15.25 5.17 -56.67
N ALA A 729 15.39 4.06 -55.94
CA ALA A 729 14.52 2.88 -56.04
C ALA A 729 14.48 2.15 -54.69
N HIS A 730 13.34 1.56 -54.33
CA HIS A 730 13.14 0.90 -53.04
C HIS A 730 14.07 -0.31 -52.86
N ILE A 731 14.36 -1.06 -53.92
CA ILE A 731 15.26 -2.21 -53.82
C ILE A 731 16.67 -1.79 -53.37
N LEU A 732 17.14 -0.62 -53.81
CA LEU A 732 18.43 -0.05 -53.39
C LEU A 732 18.35 0.49 -51.95
N LYS A 733 17.27 1.22 -51.62
CA LYS A 733 17.06 1.81 -50.29
C LYS A 733 16.98 0.74 -49.19
N PHE A 734 16.40 -0.41 -49.51
CA PHE A 734 16.28 -1.57 -48.63
C PHE A 734 17.34 -2.65 -48.91
N GLY A 735 18.46 -2.33 -49.56
CA GLY A 735 19.47 -3.31 -49.95
C GLY A 735 20.10 -4.07 -48.78
N TYR A 736 20.07 -3.53 -47.56
CA TYR A 736 20.50 -4.21 -46.35
C TYR A 736 19.63 -5.41 -45.96
N LEU A 737 18.43 -5.57 -46.55
CA LEU A 737 17.55 -6.72 -46.34
C LEU A 737 17.90 -7.94 -47.20
N GLN A 738 19.01 -7.87 -47.95
CA GLN A 738 19.53 -8.91 -48.83
C GLN A 738 18.57 -9.32 -49.96
N PRO A 739 18.04 -8.37 -50.76
CA PRO A 739 17.16 -8.70 -51.88
C PRO A 739 17.85 -9.54 -52.97
N GLU A 740 19.19 -9.62 -52.98
CA GLU A 740 19.96 -10.49 -53.89
C GLU A 740 19.58 -11.97 -53.79
N GLN A 741 19.04 -12.42 -52.64
CA GLN A 741 18.53 -13.78 -52.47
C GLN A 741 17.40 -14.14 -53.45
N PHE A 742 16.67 -13.13 -53.95
CA PHE A 742 15.59 -13.32 -54.93
C PHE A 742 16.06 -13.16 -56.39
N LEU A 743 17.29 -12.67 -56.60
CA LEU A 743 17.89 -12.44 -57.92
C LEU A 743 18.73 -13.64 -58.38
N ASP A 744 19.23 -14.47 -57.45
CA ASP A 744 20.02 -15.67 -57.73
C ASP A 744 19.34 -16.96 -57.21
N PRO A 745 18.51 -17.65 -58.03
CA PRO A 745 17.80 -18.86 -57.60
C PRO A 745 18.69 -20.10 -57.36
N VAL A 746 20.01 -20.01 -57.58
CA VAL A 746 20.94 -21.16 -57.51
C VAL A 746 21.46 -21.46 -56.10
N ARG A 747 21.17 -20.62 -55.09
CA ARG A 747 21.64 -20.87 -53.70
C ARG A 747 20.81 -21.89 -52.90
N GLU A 748 19.57 -22.19 -53.29
CA GLU A 748 18.70 -23.09 -52.51
C GLU A 748 19.12 -24.59 -52.53
N ILE A 749 20.10 -25.01 -53.33
CA ILE A 749 20.55 -26.42 -53.38
C ILE A 749 21.77 -26.71 -52.48
N ARG A 750 22.39 -25.71 -51.83
CA ARG A 750 23.58 -25.97 -50.98
C ARG A 750 23.38 -25.90 -49.48
N GLU A 751 22.26 -25.38 -48.99
CA GLU A 751 22.04 -25.26 -47.53
C GLU A 751 21.55 -26.54 -46.85
N SER A 752 21.20 -27.60 -47.60
CA SER A 752 20.88 -28.91 -47.00
C SER A 752 22.11 -29.82 -46.79
N GLN A 753 23.34 -29.38 -47.09
CA GLN A 753 24.55 -30.21 -46.92
C GLN A 753 25.82 -29.51 -46.39
N SER A 754 25.79 -28.25 -45.93
CA SER A 754 26.99 -27.63 -45.31
C SER A 754 26.75 -26.83 -44.03
N SER A 755 25.93 -27.34 -43.12
CA SER A 755 25.95 -26.90 -41.71
C SER A 755 27.05 -27.64 -40.92
N SER A 756 28.27 -27.64 -41.45
CA SER A 756 29.47 -28.01 -40.71
C SER A 756 30.66 -27.26 -41.30
N GLN A 757 31.29 -26.42 -40.47
CA GLN A 757 32.56 -25.70 -40.70
C GLN A 757 32.48 -24.44 -41.57
N ALA A 758 32.40 -23.27 -40.92
CA ALA A 758 33.40 -22.18 -41.02
C ALA A 758 32.86 -20.87 -40.41
N LEU A 759 32.75 -20.82 -39.09
CA LEU A 759 32.85 -19.56 -38.34
C LEU A 759 34.21 -19.58 -37.65
N GLY A 760 35.17 -18.86 -38.20
CA GLY A 760 36.51 -18.76 -37.64
C GLY A 760 37.47 -18.03 -38.55
N GLN A 761 37.42 -16.69 -38.55
CA GLN A 761 38.62 -15.85 -38.48
C GLN A 761 38.24 -14.35 -38.42
N PHE A 762 38.74 -13.69 -37.36
CA PHE A 762 38.66 -12.26 -37.03
C PHE A 762 37.26 -11.76 -36.58
N GLY A 763 36.88 -11.72 -35.29
CA GLY A 763 37.63 -11.51 -34.05
C GLY A 763 37.44 -10.06 -33.61
N ILE A 764 36.65 -9.83 -32.55
CA ILE A 764 36.82 -8.81 -31.48
C ILE A 764 35.64 -8.94 -30.49
N PHE A 765 35.99 -8.98 -29.20
CA PHE A 765 35.19 -9.18 -27.97
C PHE A 765 35.02 -10.62 -27.47
N ALA A 766 35.94 -10.94 -26.56
CA ALA A 766 36.04 -12.12 -25.73
C ALA A 766 34.89 -12.22 -24.71
N GLN A 767 34.33 -13.42 -24.58
CA GLN A 767 33.62 -13.84 -23.38
C GLN A 767 34.58 -14.62 -22.49
N ALA A 768 34.64 -14.19 -21.23
CA ALA A 768 35.22 -14.96 -20.14
C ALA A 768 34.38 -16.22 -19.92
N THR A 769 35.08 -17.33 -19.75
CA THR A 769 34.58 -18.69 -19.62
C THR A 769 34.07 -18.99 -18.21
N ASP A 770 32.91 -19.63 -18.12
CA ASP A 770 32.43 -20.33 -16.93
C ASP A 770 33.27 -21.57 -16.62
N HIS A 771 33.54 -21.76 -15.33
CA HIS A 771 34.27 -22.88 -14.75
C HIS A 771 33.36 -24.05 -14.39
N SER A 772 33.66 -25.23 -14.93
CA SER A 772 33.62 -26.55 -14.26
C SER A 772 34.26 -27.55 -15.25
N SER A 773 34.99 -28.59 -14.93
CA SER A 773 35.49 -29.18 -13.69
C SER A 773 36.55 -30.20 -14.14
N ILE A 774 37.78 -30.17 -13.63
CA ILE A 774 38.71 -31.31 -13.74
C ILE A 774 39.50 -31.44 -12.43
N SER A 775 39.38 -32.62 -11.85
CA SER A 775 40.17 -33.15 -10.75
C SER A 775 41.59 -33.50 -11.20
N ASP A 776 42.58 -33.25 -10.35
CA ASP A 776 43.50 -34.27 -9.83
C ASP A 776 44.77 -33.63 -9.23
N GLU A 777 44.96 -33.94 -7.95
CA GLU A 777 46.20 -34.23 -7.24
C GLU A 777 47.54 -33.62 -7.72
N ASN A 778 48.14 -32.75 -6.91
CA ASN A 778 49.36 -33.08 -6.14
C ASN A 778 49.92 -31.89 -5.33
N THR A 779 49.92 -32.07 -4.00
CA THR A 779 51.03 -31.84 -3.03
C THR A 779 52.01 -30.66 -3.22
N LEU A 780 51.98 -29.69 -2.29
CA LEU A 780 53.02 -29.44 -1.25
C LEU A 780 52.96 -27.98 -0.70
N GLN A 781 52.39 -27.84 0.49
CA GLN A 781 53.05 -27.35 1.71
C GLN A 781 54.02 -26.14 1.61
N CYS A 782 53.64 -25.00 2.21
CA CYS A 782 54.47 -24.27 3.19
C CYS A 782 53.69 -23.16 3.90
N GLN A 783 54.14 -22.87 5.12
CA GLN A 783 53.51 -22.11 6.19
C GLN A 783 53.84 -20.61 6.18
N ALA A 784 53.12 -19.88 7.04
CA ALA A 784 53.45 -18.61 7.74
C ALA A 784 53.40 -17.33 6.86
N ASP A 785 52.77 -16.23 7.27
CA ASP A 785 52.43 -15.69 8.59
C ASP A 785 50.98 -15.17 8.69
#